data_AF-A0A7G9P3P7-F1
#
_entry.id   AF-A0A7G9P3P7-F1
#
_cell.length_a   1.000
_cell.length_b   1.000
_cell.length_c   1.000
_cell.angle_alpha   90.00
_cell.angle_beta   90.00
_cell.angle_gamma   90.00
#
_symmetry.space_group_name_H-M   'P 1'
#
loop_
_entity.id
_entity.type
_entity.pdbx_description
1 polymer ?
#
loop_
_entity_poly.entity_id
_entity_poly.type
_entity_poly.pdbx_seq_one_letter_code
_entity_poly.pdbx_strand_id
1 'polypeptide(L)'
;MIFPRSTSLRTQGIIATMLLTAATMAVRADNPTFTVTPQTIKPDRAAGVLRIHVNPASVVNTGPQTGDPPVIGLRDVAVELAKWYNADEAAGNHGDLYDNRDRGHSMMKLDRFPQFTKVVYSPPLRQKNIDYGVQVQLLYDRPVLGNSSTAMTQGPMWRSNPRRCYVDGRAMALLHQQYTNNNLYLYPEHRDYDPGHNGIGGGYGDAYPTNTPYVLISQGSSGSDRVFMEAVAATMAAFRPDVKRTLIEHGMLMPTVQMILRWCNDGVSEADEYLTGKAHPPVFDGKLLRRRAMVDMAHAITSDDIPPMVRLAVADETPDRPGVDYFESGPAQRLATTPQAIARVHRTLDQNYRITLSAASSSDLNDRPLTYHWVVLRGDADAISIKPINDDRSLVVITVPWHERRPIAPGSDMQSNRVDIGVFVNNGAYYSAPAFYTVHTLDDERRTYDDNGKLIEVDYTATDVDLRVTDWVGLLHEIASPSLPGPKLLHEQMAGDQRALLVEVAEEYTRLNQDVAAAEADLKVARQSADEASQALKKIQKDGDTGPNRQADLEAARTTQRAAQKASKQASKHRDEVTNTRDAVLTQPRPLLANTSVQSTVTSLLNALLNHPSLAIELDDSINQWVAEADDSGVRNSIRSARDRLITIGLIEPGSPPRLTPVRQGEQPVQQRLLPYERAQLQRFNSVVLRSLMFKKLVDVKFVANYVDPMIASHRTWRDVYRYTPQGQRLGWTRYPSSGAPQEFTADGARVLATDKLDRPTRARTVKYELAPVKSPARRTMVQEQGDQIFEYTYDGPKDAVGRISNRQTDPSRP
;
A
#
# COMPACT_ATOMS: atom_id res chain seq x y z
N MET A 1 -57.91 -57.84 31.99
CA MET A 1 -58.07 -57.19 30.66
C MET A 1 -57.01 -56.09 30.60
N ILE A 2 -55.81 -56.36 30.06
CA ILE A 2 -55.39 -56.43 28.64
C ILE A 2 -55.23 -55.01 28.01
N PHE A 3 -53.97 -54.74 27.66
CA PHE A 3 -53.25 -53.67 26.92
C PHE A 3 -53.88 -53.17 25.59
N PRO A 4 -53.30 -52.19 24.81
CA PRO A 4 -51.97 -51.54 24.95
C PRO A 4 -51.85 -50.01 24.71
N ARG A 5 -50.64 -49.52 25.06
CA ARG A 5 -50.01 -48.23 24.72
C ARG A 5 -49.50 -48.21 23.27
N SER A 6 -49.66 -47.08 22.56
CA SER A 6 -49.05 -46.84 21.24
C SER A 6 -47.77 -45.99 21.30
N THR A 7 -46.69 -46.57 20.80
CA THR A 7 -45.42 -45.97 20.39
C THR A 7 -45.54 -45.20 19.08
N SER A 8 -45.19 -43.89 19.04
CA SER A 8 -44.76 -43.26 17.77
C SER A 8 -43.86 -42.01 17.89
N LEU A 9 -43.66 -41.42 19.06
CA LEU A 9 -42.88 -40.16 19.20
C LEU A 9 -41.36 -40.33 19.45
N ARG A 10 -40.85 -41.56 19.57
CA ARG A 10 -39.40 -41.79 19.78
C ARG A 10 -38.59 -42.01 18.50
N THR A 11 -39.22 -42.24 17.36
CA THR A 11 -38.50 -42.57 16.12
C THR A 11 -37.98 -41.34 15.37
N GLN A 12 -38.65 -40.18 15.48
CA GLN A 12 -38.17 -38.93 14.85
C GLN A 12 -37.01 -38.26 15.61
N GLY A 13 -36.98 -38.35 16.94
CA GLY A 13 -35.86 -37.84 17.76
C GLY A 13 -34.59 -38.69 17.62
N ILE A 14 -34.71 -39.99 17.32
CA ILE A 14 -33.58 -40.89 17.12
C ILE A 14 -32.96 -40.71 15.72
N ILE A 15 -33.75 -40.37 14.68
CA ILE A 15 -33.22 -40.07 13.34
C ILE A 15 -32.45 -38.74 13.33
N ALA A 16 -32.95 -37.70 14.00
CA ALA A 16 -32.24 -36.43 14.15
C ALA A 16 -30.94 -36.56 14.99
N THR A 17 -30.95 -37.44 15.99
CA THR A 17 -29.75 -37.73 16.79
C THR A 17 -28.77 -38.63 16.03
N MET A 18 -29.24 -39.61 15.24
CA MET A 18 -28.38 -40.44 14.39
C MET A 18 -27.73 -39.66 13.23
N LEU A 19 -28.41 -38.66 12.66
CA LEU A 19 -27.80 -37.73 11.70
C LEU A 19 -26.72 -36.86 12.35
N LEU A 20 -26.89 -36.48 13.62
CA LEU A 20 -25.86 -35.79 14.40
C LEU A 20 -24.64 -36.68 14.70
N THR A 21 -24.85 -37.98 14.97
CA THR A 21 -23.76 -38.94 15.25
C THR A 21 -23.04 -39.42 13.99
N ALA A 22 -23.75 -39.54 12.85
CA ALA A 22 -23.14 -39.88 11.56
C ALA A 22 -22.22 -38.77 11.03
N ALA A 23 -22.54 -37.50 11.33
CA ALA A 23 -21.67 -36.36 11.03
C ALA A 23 -20.40 -36.28 11.90
N THR A 24 -20.28 -37.12 12.95
CA THR A 24 -19.14 -37.10 13.88
C THR A 24 -18.25 -38.35 13.84
N MET A 25 -18.58 -39.39 13.08
CA MET A 25 -17.81 -40.64 13.03
C MET A 25 -17.43 -41.15 11.62
N ALA A 26 -17.40 -40.29 10.59
CA ALA A 26 -16.76 -40.65 9.34
C ALA A 26 -15.24 -40.75 9.55
N VAL A 27 -14.67 -41.93 9.32
CA VAL A 27 -13.23 -42.17 9.22
C VAL A 27 -12.66 -41.14 8.24
N ARG A 28 -11.76 -40.26 8.71
CA ARG A 28 -11.15 -39.17 7.92
C ARG A 28 -10.47 -39.74 6.66
N ALA A 29 -11.13 -39.60 5.51
CA ALA A 29 -10.46 -39.74 4.23
C ALA A 29 -9.58 -38.51 4.01
N ASP A 30 -8.32 -38.69 3.63
CA ASP A 30 -7.47 -37.60 3.15
C ASP A 30 -8.11 -36.97 1.91
N ASN A 31 -8.01 -35.65 1.75
CA ASN A 31 -8.46 -34.96 0.54
C ASN A 31 -7.84 -35.60 -0.72
N PRO A 32 -8.59 -35.65 -1.84
CA PRO A 32 -8.03 -36.10 -3.11
C PRO A 32 -6.83 -35.22 -3.50
N THR A 33 -5.85 -35.80 -4.20
CA THR A 33 -4.62 -35.10 -4.58
C THR A 33 -4.40 -35.08 -6.08
N PHE A 34 -4.02 -33.93 -6.62
CA PHE A 34 -3.57 -33.79 -8.00
C PHE A 34 -2.09 -33.37 -8.01
N THR A 35 -1.24 -34.18 -8.66
CA THR A 35 0.20 -33.88 -8.74
C THR A 35 0.55 -33.16 -10.04
N VAL A 36 1.04 -31.93 -9.94
CA VAL A 36 1.59 -31.17 -11.06
C VAL A 36 2.99 -31.68 -11.38
N THR A 37 3.17 -32.11 -12.62
CA THR A 37 4.43 -32.63 -13.17
C THR A 37 4.82 -31.84 -14.41
N PRO A 38 6.07 -31.92 -14.87
CA PRO A 38 6.45 -31.34 -16.17
C PRO A 38 5.55 -31.81 -17.33
N GLN A 39 4.97 -33.02 -17.25
CA GLN A 39 4.11 -33.59 -18.29
C GLN A 39 2.67 -33.05 -18.25
N THR A 40 2.16 -32.64 -17.09
CA THR A 40 0.83 -32.02 -16.99
C THR A 40 0.82 -30.55 -17.43
N ILE A 41 2.00 -29.96 -17.58
CA ILE A 41 2.20 -28.58 -18.02
C ILE A 41 2.36 -28.53 -19.54
N LYS A 42 1.55 -27.71 -20.21
CA LYS A 42 1.68 -27.40 -21.63
C LYS A 42 1.92 -25.89 -21.83
N PRO A 43 2.85 -25.49 -22.71
CA PRO A 43 3.02 -24.08 -23.02
C PRO A 43 1.79 -23.55 -23.77
N ASP A 44 1.22 -22.45 -23.31
CA ASP A 44 0.25 -21.67 -24.07
C ASP A 44 0.94 -20.40 -24.57
N ARG A 45 1.32 -20.44 -25.85
CA ARG A 45 2.01 -19.31 -26.50
C ARG A 45 1.09 -18.10 -26.70
N ALA A 46 -0.22 -18.31 -26.81
CA ALA A 46 -1.19 -17.21 -26.99
C ALA A 46 -1.37 -16.43 -25.69
N ALA A 47 -1.43 -17.12 -24.55
CA ALA A 47 -1.56 -16.47 -23.23
C ALA A 47 -0.21 -16.14 -22.57
N GLY A 48 0.93 -16.56 -23.14
CA GLY A 48 2.26 -16.30 -22.59
C GLY A 48 2.50 -16.95 -21.21
N VAL A 49 1.79 -18.05 -20.93
CA VAL A 49 1.80 -18.82 -19.66
C VAL A 49 1.97 -20.31 -19.91
N LEU A 50 2.12 -21.06 -18.82
CA LEU A 50 2.04 -22.51 -18.80
C LEU A 50 0.61 -22.93 -18.38
N ARG A 51 -0.12 -23.57 -19.28
CA ARG A 51 -1.43 -24.17 -18.95
C ARG A 51 -1.25 -25.52 -18.30
N ILE A 52 -2.07 -25.79 -17.30
CA ILE A 52 -2.19 -27.10 -16.68
C ILE A 52 -3.52 -27.69 -17.09
N HIS A 53 -3.47 -28.88 -17.67
CA HIS A 53 -4.66 -29.66 -17.95
C HIS A 53 -4.83 -30.73 -16.88
N VAL A 54 -5.93 -30.64 -16.14
CA VAL A 54 -6.23 -31.58 -15.05
C VAL A 54 -7.01 -32.76 -15.63
N ASN A 55 -6.32 -33.87 -15.87
CA ASN A 55 -6.96 -35.12 -16.26
C ASN A 55 -7.62 -35.77 -15.04
N PRO A 56 -8.93 -36.06 -15.03
CA PRO A 56 -9.60 -36.76 -13.92
C PRO A 56 -8.89 -38.06 -13.50
N ALA A 57 -8.32 -38.80 -14.45
CA ALA A 57 -7.59 -40.05 -14.17
C ALA A 57 -6.23 -39.83 -13.47
N SER A 58 -5.75 -38.58 -13.38
CA SER A 58 -4.49 -38.20 -12.72
C SER A 58 -4.66 -37.74 -11.27
N VAL A 59 -5.88 -37.75 -10.75
CA VAL A 59 -6.18 -37.48 -9.34
C VAL A 59 -6.01 -38.78 -8.55
N VAL A 60 -5.11 -38.78 -7.57
CA VAL A 60 -4.75 -39.94 -6.72
C VAL A 60 -5.33 -39.75 -5.31
N ASN A 61 -5.64 -40.86 -4.63
CA ASN A 61 -6.51 -40.93 -3.45
C ASN A 61 -7.96 -40.57 -3.79
N THR A 62 -8.70 -41.49 -4.42
CA THR A 62 -10.13 -41.32 -4.78
C THR A 62 -11.08 -41.38 -3.57
N GLY A 63 -10.75 -40.76 -2.44
CA GLY A 63 -11.76 -40.31 -1.49
C GLY A 63 -12.04 -38.84 -1.82
N PRO A 64 -13.27 -38.47 -2.21
CA PRO A 64 -14.46 -38.57 -1.38
C PRO A 64 -15.45 -39.64 -1.88
N GLN A 65 -16.13 -40.34 -0.98
CA GLN A 65 -17.24 -41.21 -1.37
C GLN A 65 -18.39 -40.32 -1.85
N THR A 66 -19.19 -40.76 -2.83
CA THR A 66 -20.52 -40.15 -3.08
C THR A 66 -21.25 -40.04 -1.74
N GLY A 67 -21.47 -38.80 -1.26
CA GLY A 67 -22.07 -38.52 0.05
C GLY A 67 -21.22 -37.71 1.03
N ASP A 68 -19.93 -37.42 0.74
CA ASP A 68 -19.14 -36.56 1.62
C ASP A 68 -19.70 -35.13 1.65
N PRO A 69 -19.86 -34.50 2.82
CA PRO A 69 -20.44 -33.17 2.93
C PRO A 69 -19.49 -32.11 2.34
N PRO A 70 -19.99 -31.02 1.72
CA PRO A 70 -19.13 -29.97 1.19
C PRO A 70 -18.23 -29.30 2.22
N VAL A 71 -18.74 -29.18 3.46
CA VAL A 71 -18.08 -28.50 4.58
C VAL A 71 -18.33 -29.25 5.89
N ILE A 72 -17.29 -29.34 6.73
CA ILE A 72 -17.33 -29.94 8.08
C ILE A 72 -16.85 -28.91 9.13
N GLY A 73 -17.55 -28.81 10.26
CA GLY A 73 -17.07 -28.08 11.44
C GLY A 73 -17.18 -26.55 11.40
N LEU A 74 -17.56 -25.94 10.27
CA LEU A 74 -17.95 -24.53 10.20
C LEU A 74 -19.39 -24.36 10.67
N ARG A 75 -19.57 -24.16 11.97
CA ARG A 75 -20.89 -24.21 12.66
C ARG A 75 -21.94 -23.27 12.08
N ASP A 76 -21.53 -22.17 11.47
CA ASP A 76 -22.39 -21.16 10.86
C ASP A 76 -23.03 -21.61 9.53
N VAL A 77 -22.39 -22.51 8.78
CA VAL A 77 -22.82 -22.87 7.41
C VAL A 77 -22.88 -24.37 7.12
N ALA A 78 -22.16 -25.21 7.87
CA ALA A 78 -21.98 -26.63 7.53
C ALA A 78 -23.29 -27.43 7.50
N VAL A 79 -24.21 -27.17 8.44
CA VAL A 79 -25.49 -27.89 8.53
C VAL A 79 -26.37 -27.62 7.31
N GLU A 80 -26.54 -26.34 6.93
CA GLU A 80 -27.39 -25.98 5.80
C GLU A 80 -26.75 -26.37 4.47
N LEU A 81 -25.43 -26.22 4.31
CA LEU A 81 -24.74 -26.69 3.09
C LEU A 81 -24.86 -28.20 2.90
N ALA A 82 -24.75 -28.99 3.97
CA ALA A 82 -24.95 -30.44 3.90
C ALA A 82 -26.40 -30.78 3.51
N LYS A 83 -27.38 -30.05 4.05
CA LYS A 83 -28.79 -30.21 3.71
C LYS A 83 -29.05 -29.91 2.22
N TRP A 84 -28.61 -28.75 1.73
CA TRP A 84 -28.80 -28.37 0.32
C TRP A 84 -28.06 -29.31 -0.63
N TYR A 85 -26.84 -29.73 -0.29
CA TYR A 85 -26.09 -30.67 -1.11
C TYR A 85 -26.78 -32.04 -1.21
N ASN A 86 -27.27 -32.57 -0.10
CA ASN A 86 -28.01 -33.84 -0.10
C ASN A 86 -29.37 -33.76 -0.83
N ALA A 87 -29.90 -32.56 -1.00
CA ALA A 87 -31.11 -32.29 -1.78
C ALA A 87 -30.82 -31.98 -3.26
N ASP A 88 -29.56 -32.01 -3.70
CA ASP A 88 -29.11 -31.59 -5.04
C ASP A 88 -29.41 -30.10 -5.36
N GLU A 89 -29.53 -29.27 -4.31
CA GLU A 89 -29.75 -27.83 -4.42
C GLU A 89 -28.45 -27.01 -4.30
N ALA A 90 -27.34 -27.65 -3.88
CA ALA A 90 -26.01 -27.04 -3.82
C ALA A 90 -24.98 -27.93 -4.54
N ALA A 91 -24.04 -27.31 -5.26
CA ALA A 91 -23.09 -27.99 -6.13
C ALA A 91 -21.95 -28.71 -5.38
N GLY A 92 -21.61 -28.26 -4.17
CA GLY A 92 -20.40 -28.70 -3.49
C GLY A 92 -19.11 -28.23 -4.17
N ASN A 93 -17.97 -28.80 -3.79
CA ASN A 93 -16.62 -28.45 -4.26
C ASN A 93 -15.92 -29.60 -5.03
N HIS A 94 -16.67 -30.61 -5.47
CA HIS A 94 -16.08 -31.70 -6.24
C HIS A 94 -15.44 -31.19 -7.53
N GLY A 95 -14.14 -31.50 -7.72
CA GLY A 95 -13.38 -31.08 -8.89
C GLY A 95 -12.76 -29.68 -8.79
N ASP A 96 -13.06 -28.92 -7.73
CA ASP A 96 -12.36 -27.68 -7.41
C ASP A 96 -10.99 -27.98 -6.81
N LEU A 97 -9.99 -27.16 -7.15
CA LEU A 97 -8.63 -27.36 -6.70
C LEU A 97 -8.24 -26.37 -5.60
N TYR A 98 -7.41 -26.84 -4.68
CA TYR A 98 -6.74 -26.01 -3.69
C TYR A 98 -5.22 -25.96 -3.94
N ASP A 99 -4.70 -24.79 -4.28
CA ASP A 99 -3.29 -24.55 -4.62
C ASP A 99 -2.57 -23.70 -3.55
N ASN A 100 -1.87 -24.37 -2.62
CA ASN A 100 -1.03 -23.69 -1.63
C ASN A 100 0.39 -23.49 -2.16
N ARG A 101 0.83 -22.23 -2.22
CA ARG A 101 2.12 -21.83 -2.77
C ARG A 101 3.07 -21.23 -1.74
N ASP A 102 2.95 -21.65 -0.49
CA ASP A 102 3.85 -21.28 0.62
C ASP A 102 4.40 -22.49 1.38
N ARG A 103 4.32 -23.68 0.77
CA ARG A 103 4.83 -24.96 1.31
C ARG A 103 4.23 -25.32 2.67
N GLY A 104 2.95 -25.00 2.86
CA GLY A 104 2.19 -25.36 4.04
C GLY A 104 2.23 -24.32 5.17
N HIS A 105 2.75 -23.12 4.92
CA HIS A 105 2.92 -22.08 5.94
C HIS A 105 1.57 -21.50 6.38
N SER A 106 0.69 -21.16 5.44
CA SER A 106 -0.68 -20.72 5.72
C SER A 106 -1.73 -21.54 4.97
N MET A 107 -1.89 -22.82 5.33
CA MET A 107 -2.92 -23.63 4.69
C MET A 107 -4.33 -23.29 5.20
N MET A 108 -5.30 -23.33 4.26
CA MET A 108 -6.70 -23.56 4.62
C MET A 108 -6.81 -24.89 5.38
N LYS A 109 -7.71 -24.97 6.36
CA LYS A 109 -8.01 -26.22 7.07
C LYS A 109 -8.79 -27.15 6.15
N LEU A 110 -8.07 -27.84 5.25
CA LEU A 110 -8.65 -28.70 4.22
C LEU A 110 -9.48 -29.86 4.77
N ASP A 111 -9.22 -30.29 6.01
CA ASP A 111 -10.04 -31.28 6.71
C ASP A 111 -11.49 -30.82 6.93
N ARG A 112 -11.75 -29.51 6.85
CA ARG A 112 -13.11 -28.94 6.84
C ARG A 112 -13.77 -28.97 5.47
N PHE A 113 -13.03 -29.27 4.40
CA PHE A 113 -13.49 -29.20 3.02
C PHE A 113 -13.07 -30.47 2.26
N PRO A 114 -13.65 -31.64 2.60
CA PRO A 114 -13.18 -32.94 2.11
C PRO A 114 -13.29 -33.10 0.59
N GLN A 115 -14.20 -32.37 -0.07
CA GLN A 115 -14.43 -32.45 -1.52
C GLN A 115 -13.34 -31.77 -2.38
N PHE A 116 -12.54 -30.86 -1.81
CA PHE A 116 -11.49 -30.16 -2.55
C PHE A 116 -10.33 -31.08 -2.92
N THR A 117 -9.80 -30.93 -4.14
CA THR A 117 -8.58 -31.61 -4.58
C THR A 117 -7.36 -30.78 -4.27
N LYS A 118 -6.48 -31.29 -3.41
CA LYS A 118 -5.22 -30.65 -3.05
C LYS A 118 -4.20 -30.76 -4.18
N VAL A 119 -3.67 -29.62 -4.62
CA VAL A 119 -2.57 -29.57 -5.58
C VAL A 119 -1.23 -29.88 -4.87
N VAL A 120 -0.44 -30.75 -5.47
CA VAL A 120 0.91 -31.12 -5.02
C VAL A 120 1.89 -30.95 -6.18
N TYR A 121 3.10 -30.45 -5.91
CA TYR A 121 4.11 -30.24 -6.95
C TYR A 121 5.18 -31.33 -6.89
N SER A 122 5.50 -31.91 -8.06
CA SER A 122 6.59 -32.88 -8.19
C SER A 122 7.97 -32.28 -7.83
N PRO A 123 8.95 -33.09 -7.38
CA PRO A 123 10.27 -32.60 -7.02
C PRO A 123 10.98 -31.73 -8.07
N PRO A 124 10.93 -32.05 -9.39
CA PRO A 124 11.55 -31.21 -10.41
C PRO A 124 11.00 -29.77 -10.48
N LEU A 125 9.71 -29.59 -10.20
CA LEU A 125 9.06 -28.27 -10.19
C LEU A 125 9.39 -27.49 -8.92
N ARG A 126 9.48 -28.19 -7.78
CA ARG A 126 9.89 -27.59 -6.49
C ARG A 126 11.34 -27.10 -6.52
N GLN A 127 12.24 -27.84 -7.18
CA GLN A 127 13.63 -27.41 -7.40
C GLN A 127 13.73 -26.10 -8.20
N LYS A 128 12.76 -25.86 -9.10
CA LYS A 128 12.64 -24.62 -9.88
C LYS A 128 11.80 -23.54 -9.18
N ASN A 129 11.36 -23.76 -7.94
CA ASN A 129 10.45 -22.89 -7.18
C ASN A 129 9.13 -22.56 -7.90
N ILE A 130 8.65 -23.46 -8.77
CA ILE A 130 7.34 -23.32 -9.42
C ILE A 130 6.20 -23.47 -8.40
N ASP A 131 6.46 -24.05 -7.22
CA ASP A 131 5.51 -24.27 -6.12
C ASP A 131 5.41 -23.10 -5.13
N TYR A 132 6.16 -22.01 -5.32
CA TYR A 132 6.40 -21.04 -4.26
C TYR A 132 6.13 -19.59 -4.71
N GLY A 133 5.52 -18.80 -3.82
CA GLY A 133 5.26 -17.38 -4.01
C GLY A 133 4.01 -17.08 -4.82
N VAL A 134 3.94 -15.84 -5.32
CA VAL A 134 2.87 -15.37 -6.21
C VAL A 134 2.66 -16.29 -7.42
N GLN A 135 1.41 -16.55 -7.77
CA GLN A 135 1.07 -17.34 -8.95
C GLN A 135 0.98 -16.42 -10.18
N VAL A 136 2.00 -16.45 -11.02
CA VAL A 136 2.01 -15.79 -12.33
C VAL A 136 2.60 -16.68 -13.41
N GLN A 137 2.67 -17.99 -13.16
CA GLN A 137 3.35 -18.94 -14.05
C GLN A 137 2.38 -19.96 -14.63
N LEU A 138 1.42 -20.40 -13.83
CA LEU A 138 0.49 -21.47 -14.16
C LEU A 138 -0.93 -20.93 -14.28
N LEU A 139 -1.66 -21.47 -15.26
CA LEU A 139 -3.09 -21.27 -15.44
C LEU A 139 -3.77 -22.64 -15.48
N TYR A 140 -4.68 -22.88 -14.54
CA TYR A 140 -5.46 -24.12 -14.46
C TYR A 140 -6.72 -24.00 -15.31
N ASP A 141 -7.18 -25.13 -15.86
CA ASP A 141 -8.42 -25.27 -16.63
C ASP A 141 -9.63 -25.73 -15.79
N ARG A 142 -9.51 -25.60 -14.46
CA ARG A 142 -10.53 -25.93 -13.45
C ARG A 142 -10.61 -24.78 -12.44
N PRO A 143 -11.71 -24.65 -11.69
CA PRO A 143 -11.77 -23.69 -10.59
C PRO A 143 -10.63 -23.92 -9.59
N VAL A 144 -9.92 -22.84 -9.25
CA VAL A 144 -8.83 -22.88 -8.27
C VAL A 144 -9.07 -21.84 -7.18
N LEU A 145 -8.97 -22.31 -5.94
CA LEU A 145 -8.76 -21.47 -4.77
C LEU A 145 -7.31 -21.62 -4.33
N GLY A 146 -6.51 -20.57 -4.44
CA GLY A 146 -5.08 -20.62 -4.13
C GLY A 146 -4.64 -19.59 -3.12
N ASN A 147 -3.49 -19.81 -2.48
CA ASN A 147 -2.91 -18.83 -1.57
C ASN A 147 -1.38 -18.92 -1.43
N SER A 148 -0.77 -17.83 -0.96
CA SER A 148 0.64 -17.81 -0.53
C SER A 148 0.88 -16.71 0.50
N SER A 149 1.15 -17.08 1.76
CA SER A 149 1.55 -16.14 2.81
C SER A 149 3.06 -15.84 2.76
N THR A 150 3.58 -15.51 1.58
CA THR A 150 4.98 -15.13 1.36
C THR A 150 5.05 -13.68 0.90
N ALA A 151 6.17 -13.02 1.16
CA ALA A 151 6.42 -11.65 0.71
C ALA A 151 7.93 -11.41 0.54
N MET A 152 8.28 -10.35 -0.17
CA MET A 152 9.63 -9.80 -0.15
C MET A 152 9.72 -8.87 1.07
N THR A 153 10.38 -9.32 2.14
CA THR A 153 10.32 -8.64 3.45
C THR A 153 11.50 -7.72 3.75
N GLN A 154 12.53 -7.75 2.92
CA GLN A 154 13.77 -7.01 3.13
C GLN A 154 14.24 -6.32 1.86
N GLY A 155 15.07 -5.31 2.08
CA GLY A 155 15.71 -4.57 1.01
C GLY A 155 14.77 -3.57 0.32
N PRO A 156 15.28 -2.89 -0.71
CA PRO A 156 14.57 -1.80 -1.40
C PRO A 156 13.36 -2.26 -2.21
N MET A 157 13.32 -3.56 -2.56
CA MET A 157 12.25 -4.18 -3.36
C MET A 157 11.23 -4.90 -2.49
N TRP A 158 11.13 -4.53 -1.21
CA TRP A 158 10.13 -5.11 -0.30
C TRP A 158 8.73 -4.87 -0.86
N ARG A 159 7.86 -5.88 -0.77
CA ARG A 159 6.46 -5.88 -1.23
C ARG A 159 5.77 -7.20 -0.95
N SER A 160 4.46 -7.15 -0.76
CA SER A 160 3.60 -8.33 -0.85
C SER A 160 3.49 -8.89 -2.27
N ASN A 161 2.93 -10.09 -2.38
CA ASN A 161 2.64 -10.75 -3.65
C ASN A 161 1.69 -9.93 -4.55
N PRO A 162 0.58 -9.34 -4.07
CA PRO A 162 -0.27 -8.49 -4.91
C PRO A 162 0.46 -7.27 -5.46
N ARG A 163 1.19 -6.53 -4.61
CA ARG A 163 1.90 -5.32 -5.08
C ARG A 163 2.96 -5.65 -6.12
N ARG A 164 3.63 -6.81 -5.99
CA ARG A 164 4.54 -7.33 -7.02
C ARG A 164 3.86 -7.50 -8.39
N CYS A 165 2.60 -7.90 -8.44
CA CYS A 165 1.85 -7.99 -9.70
C CYS A 165 1.40 -6.62 -10.18
N TYR A 166 1.00 -5.73 -9.28
CA TYR A 166 0.40 -4.45 -9.61
C TYR A 166 1.37 -3.44 -10.24
N VAL A 167 2.68 -3.66 -10.08
CA VAL A 167 3.74 -2.86 -10.72
C VAL A 167 4.23 -3.44 -12.05
N ASP A 168 3.60 -4.51 -12.55
CA ASP A 168 3.97 -5.19 -13.79
C ASP A 168 2.74 -5.44 -14.67
N GLY A 169 2.64 -4.71 -15.78
CA GLY A 169 1.54 -4.83 -16.73
C GLY A 169 1.33 -6.25 -17.29
N ARG A 170 2.40 -7.04 -17.43
CA ARG A 170 2.29 -8.46 -17.82
C ARG A 170 1.66 -9.26 -16.70
N ALA A 171 2.13 -9.10 -15.46
CA ALA A 171 1.53 -9.80 -14.32
C ALA A 171 0.04 -9.44 -14.15
N MET A 172 -0.34 -8.18 -14.35
CA MET A 172 -1.75 -7.75 -14.36
C MET A 172 -2.59 -8.45 -15.44
N ALA A 173 -2.07 -8.60 -16.66
CA ALA A 173 -2.75 -9.36 -17.70
C ALA A 173 -2.93 -10.84 -17.31
N LEU A 174 -1.97 -11.42 -16.60
CA LEU A 174 -2.05 -12.80 -16.10
C LEU A 174 -3.07 -12.95 -14.97
N LEU A 175 -3.15 -11.98 -14.07
CA LEU A 175 -4.17 -11.95 -13.02
C LEU A 175 -5.58 -11.85 -13.63
N HIS A 176 -5.76 -11.07 -14.69
CA HIS A 176 -7.01 -11.04 -15.46
C HIS A 176 -7.34 -12.42 -16.05
N GLN A 177 -6.38 -13.09 -16.68
CA GLN A 177 -6.58 -14.44 -17.21
C GLN A 177 -6.94 -15.44 -16.12
N GLN A 178 -6.32 -15.38 -14.95
CA GLN A 178 -6.70 -16.22 -13.81
C GLN A 178 -8.16 -15.97 -13.42
N TYR A 179 -8.51 -14.70 -13.21
CA TYR A 179 -9.85 -14.29 -12.80
C TYR A 179 -10.95 -14.79 -13.76
N THR A 180 -10.76 -14.65 -15.08
CA THR A 180 -11.74 -15.08 -16.09
C THR A 180 -11.62 -16.57 -16.47
N ASN A 181 -10.64 -17.29 -15.94
CA ASN A 181 -10.56 -18.77 -16.04
C ASN A 181 -10.83 -19.43 -14.67
N ASN A 182 -11.57 -18.74 -13.81
CA ASN A 182 -12.05 -19.23 -12.51
C ASN A 182 -10.94 -19.58 -11.49
N ASN A 183 -9.82 -18.88 -11.54
CA ASN A 183 -8.71 -19.02 -10.59
C ASN A 183 -8.65 -17.78 -9.70
N LEU A 184 -8.89 -17.95 -8.39
CA LEU A 184 -8.80 -16.87 -7.41
C LEU A 184 -7.71 -17.17 -6.38
N TYR A 185 -6.75 -16.25 -6.27
CA TYR A 185 -5.67 -16.34 -5.30
C TYR A 185 -5.83 -15.31 -4.18
N LEU A 186 -5.48 -15.75 -2.97
CA LEU A 186 -5.51 -14.96 -1.76
C LEU A 186 -4.09 -14.72 -1.24
N TYR A 187 -3.80 -13.48 -0.89
CA TYR A 187 -2.50 -13.08 -0.37
C TYR A 187 -2.69 -12.13 0.81
N PRO A 188 -1.97 -12.30 1.94
CA PRO A 188 -1.90 -11.26 2.94
C PRO A 188 -1.15 -10.03 2.39
N GLU A 189 -1.48 -8.87 2.93
CA GLU A 189 -0.63 -7.69 2.77
C GLU A 189 0.73 -7.89 3.50
N HIS A 190 1.72 -7.07 3.16
CA HIS A 190 3.01 -7.06 3.85
C HIS A 190 3.53 -5.64 4.06
N ARG A 191 3.00 -4.94 5.06
CA ARG A 191 3.24 -3.52 5.37
C ARG A 191 2.84 -2.56 4.24
N ASP A 192 2.15 -3.08 3.23
CA ASP A 192 1.70 -2.28 2.09
C ASP A 192 0.42 -1.51 2.42
N TYR A 193 -0.21 -1.83 3.54
CA TYR A 193 -1.47 -1.22 4.00
C TYR A 193 -1.51 -1.14 5.53
N ASP A 194 -0.50 -0.49 6.09
CA ASP A 194 -0.39 -0.21 7.53
C ASP A 194 -0.38 1.31 7.77
N PRO A 195 -1.15 1.86 8.73
CA PRO A 195 -1.13 3.30 9.03
C PRO A 195 0.28 3.84 9.29
N GLY A 196 0.51 5.09 8.90
CA GLY A 196 1.83 5.73 8.92
C GLY A 196 2.28 6.17 7.53
N HIS A 197 3.48 6.73 7.44
CA HIS A 197 4.05 7.22 6.19
C HIS A 197 5.58 7.08 6.25
N ASN A 198 6.16 6.42 5.25
CA ASN A 198 7.62 6.23 5.14
C ASN A 198 8.28 5.56 6.37
N GLY A 199 7.53 4.70 7.07
CA GLY A 199 7.98 4.04 8.30
C GLY A 199 7.78 4.87 9.57
N ILE A 200 7.40 6.14 9.46
CA ILE A 200 6.96 6.97 10.60
C ILE A 200 5.59 6.45 11.06
N GLY A 201 5.45 6.20 12.35
CA GLY A 201 4.26 5.54 12.91
C GLY A 201 4.22 4.01 12.71
N GLY A 202 5.24 3.41 12.11
CA GLY A 202 5.40 1.95 11.98
C GLY A 202 4.91 1.36 10.65
N GLY A 203 4.15 2.11 9.84
CA GLY A 203 3.66 1.70 8.53
C GLY A 203 4.07 2.63 7.39
N TYR A 204 3.58 2.32 6.18
CA TYR A 204 3.85 3.07 4.94
C TYR A 204 2.56 3.66 4.32
N GLY A 205 1.44 3.56 5.04
CA GLY A 205 0.11 3.84 4.55
C GLY A 205 -0.27 2.82 3.47
N ASP A 206 -1.02 3.29 2.48
CA ASP A 206 -1.35 2.51 1.30
C ASP A 206 -0.24 2.66 0.23
N ALA A 207 0.48 1.57 0.00
CA ALA A 207 1.54 1.47 -1.00
C ALA A 207 1.09 0.82 -2.31
N TYR A 208 -0.18 0.43 -2.46
CA TYR A 208 -0.67 -0.18 -3.69
C TYR A 208 -0.91 0.87 -4.77
N PRO A 209 -0.36 0.70 -5.99
CA PRO A 209 -0.58 1.64 -7.08
C PRO A 209 -1.92 1.46 -7.79
N THR A 210 -2.64 0.37 -7.53
CA THR A 210 -3.93 0.05 -8.15
C THR A 210 -4.76 -0.85 -7.25
N ASN A 211 -6.09 -0.75 -7.39
CA ASN A 211 -7.04 -1.72 -6.89
C ASN A 211 -7.50 -2.64 -8.04
N THR A 212 -7.83 -3.91 -7.75
CA THR A 212 -8.25 -4.88 -8.77
C THR A 212 -9.25 -5.89 -8.17
N PRO A 213 -10.09 -6.55 -9.00
CA PRO A 213 -10.90 -7.67 -8.55
C PRO A 213 -10.19 -9.02 -8.71
N TYR A 214 -8.92 -9.05 -9.13
CA TYR A 214 -8.27 -10.28 -9.58
C TYR A 214 -7.76 -11.19 -8.47
N VAL A 215 -7.46 -10.61 -7.31
CA VAL A 215 -7.00 -11.32 -6.11
C VAL A 215 -7.78 -10.80 -4.90
N LEU A 216 -7.76 -11.57 -3.80
CA LEU A 216 -8.17 -11.04 -2.50
C LEU A 216 -6.94 -10.76 -1.66
N ILE A 217 -6.88 -9.56 -1.11
CA ILE A 217 -5.82 -9.15 -0.20
C ILE A 217 -6.39 -9.12 1.22
N SER A 218 -5.82 -9.89 2.15
CA SER A 218 -6.25 -9.87 3.55
C SER A 218 -5.39 -8.92 4.40
N GLN A 219 -6.03 -8.17 5.30
CA GLN A 219 -5.32 -7.35 6.29
C GLN A 219 -4.59 -8.25 7.29
N GLY A 220 -3.32 -7.96 7.54
CA GLY A 220 -2.47 -8.70 8.46
C GLY A 220 -1.54 -9.70 7.77
N SER A 221 -0.87 -10.51 8.57
CA SER A 221 0.22 -11.40 8.12
C SER A 221 -0.24 -12.85 7.92
N SER A 222 0.71 -13.81 7.91
CA SER A 222 0.45 -15.24 7.70
C SER A 222 -0.71 -15.76 8.56
N GLY A 223 -1.71 -16.35 7.90
CA GLY A 223 -2.90 -16.90 8.54
C GLY A 223 -4.14 -16.00 8.47
N SER A 224 -3.99 -14.71 8.19
CA SER A 224 -5.12 -13.77 7.99
C SER A 224 -5.98 -14.15 6.78
N ASP A 225 -5.37 -14.74 5.76
CA ASP A 225 -6.00 -15.21 4.52
C ASP A 225 -6.95 -16.40 4.73
N ARG A 226 -6.79 -17.16 5.82
CA ARG A 226 -7.53 -18.42 6.05
C ARG A 226 -9.04 -18.22 6.17
N VAL A 227 -9.49 -17.16 6.86
CA VAL A 227 -10.94 -16.93 7.04
C VAL A 227 -11.64 -16.63 5.71
N PHE A 228 -10.95 -15.94 4.80
CA PHE A 228 -11.42 -15.66 3.46
C PHE A 228 -11.42 -16.91 2.58
N MET A 229 -10.37 -17.73 2.64
CA MET A 229 -10.34 -19.03 1.93
C MET A 229 -11.53 -19.91 2.34
N GLU A 230 -11.78 -20.04 3.65
CA GLU A 230 -12.90 -20.84 4.15
C GLU A 230 -14.27 -20.27 3.70
N ALA A 231 -14.42 -18.94 3.66
CA ALA A 231 -15.66 -18.32 3.21
C ALA A 231 -15.88 -18.46 1.70
N VAL A 232 -14.84 -18.25 0.89
CA VAL A 232 -14.90 -18.44 -0.56
C VAL A 232 -15.20 -19.91 -0.90
N ALA A 233 -14.53 -20.85 -0.25
CA ALA A 233 -14.79 -22.29 -0.43
C ALA A 233 -16.23 -22.68 -0.07
N ALA A 234 -16.78 -22.12 1.01
CA ALA A 234 -18.18 -22.36 1.38
C ALA A 234 -19.16 -21.72 0.38
N THR A 235 -18.84 -20.53 -0.14
CA THR A 235 -19.65 -19.81 -1.13
C THR A 235 -19.67 -20.55 -2.46
N MET A 236 -18.51 -21.02 -2.93
CA MET A 236 -18.39 -21.85 -4.13
C MET A 236 -19.20 -23.15 -4.02
N ALA A 237 -19.32 -23.72 -2.82
CA ALA A 237 -20.12 -24.92 -2.59
C ALA A 237 -21.63 -24.66 -2.64
N ALA A 238 -22.05 -23.43 -2.30
CA ALA A 238 -23.45 -23.07 -2.06
C ALA A 238 -24.25 -22.84 -3.34
N PHE A 239 -23.58 -22.44 -4.43
CA PHE A 239 -24.23 -22.27 -5.73
C PHE A 239 -25.02 -23.51 -6.12
N ARG A 240 -26.18 -23.31 -6.75
CA ARG A 240 -26.94 -24.40 -7.35
C ARG A 240 -26.10 -25.11 -8.43
N PRO A 241 -26.26 -26.44 -8.63
CA PRO A 241 -25.43 -27.19 -9.57
C PRO A 241 -25.41 -26.64 -11.01
N ASP A 242 -26.57 -26.26 -11.53
CA ASP A 242 -26.74 -25.66 -12.85
C ASP A 242 -26.09 -24.27 -12.97
N VAL A 243 -26.24 -23.45 -11.93
CA VAL A 243 -25.63 -22.11 -11.85
C VAL A 243 -24.12 -22.21 -11.80
N LYS A 244 -23.55 -23.03 -10.89
CA LYS A 244 -22.09 -23.17 -10.78
C LYS A 244 -21.47 -23.65 -12.09
N ARG A 245 -22.10 -24.61 -12.77
CA ARG A 245 -21.64 -25.09 -14.08
C ARG A 245 -21.62 -23.96 -15.11
N THR A 246 -22.72 -23.22 -15.24
CA THR A 246 -22.83 -22.09 -16.18
C THR A 246 -21.78 -21.02 -15.89
N LEU A 247 -21.57 -20.68 -14.61
CA LEU A 247 -20.55 -19.75 -14.17
C LEU A 247 -19.14 -20.22 -14.54
N ILE A 248 -18.83 -21.51 -14.39
CA ILE A 248 -17.53 -22.07 -14.75
C ILE A 248 -17.30 -21.99 -16.26
N GLU A 249 -18.27 -22.45 -17.05
CA GLU A 249 -18.20 -22.51 -18.51
C GLU A 249 -17.95 -21.14 -19.15
N HIS A 250 -18.51 -20.08 -18.57
CA HIS A 250 -18.40 -18.71 -19.08
C HIS A 250 -17.33 -17.87 -18.37
N GLY A 251 -16.55 -18.44 -17.45
CA GLY A 251 -15.50 -17.70 -16.73
C GLY A 251 -16.03 -16.67 -15.72
N MET A 252 -17.24 -16.89 -15.20
CA MET A 252 -18.01 -15.98 -14.36
C MET A 252 -18.03 -16.38 -12.88
N LEU A 253 -17.45 -17.52 -12.49
CA LEU A 253 -17.47 -17.98 -11.10
C LEU A 253 -16.75 -17.01 -10.16
N MET A 254 -15.51 -16.63 -10.48
CA MET A 254 -14.73 -15.73 -9.61
C MET A 254 -15.23 -14.28 -9.67
N PRO A 255 -15.70 -13.75 -10.81
CA PRO A 255 -16.46 -12.50 -10.82
C PRO A 255 -17.66 -12.50 -9.87
N THR A 256 -18.47 -13.56 -9.90
CA THR A 256 -19.65 -13.68 -9.04
C THR A 256 -19.26 -13.78 -7.57
N VAL A 257 -18.24 -14.58 -7.23
CA VAL A 257 -17.72 -14.69 -5.85
C VAL A 257 -17.20 -13.34 -5.34
N GLN A 258 -16.49 -12.57 -6.16
CA GLN A 258 -16.01 -11.23 -5.79
C GLN A 258 -17.17 -10.25 -5.55
N MET A 259 -18.22 -10.31 -6.37
CA MET A 259 -19.42 -9.51 -6.16
C MET A 259 -20.05 -9.84 -4.80
N ILE A 260 -20.29 -11.12 -4.53
CA ILE A 260 -20.90 -11.61 -3.28
C ILE A 260 -20.06 -11.22 -2.06
N LEU A 261 -18.74 -11.42 -2.10
CA LEU A 261 -17.86 -11.07 -0.98
C LEU A 261 -17.98 -9.58 -0.62
N ARG A 262 -18.01 -8.72 -1.63
CA ARG A 262 -18.08 -7.25 -1.45
C ARG A 262 -19.45 -6.81 -0.97
N TRP A 263 -20.52 -7.43 -1.48
CA TRP A 263 -21.90 -7.17 -1.05
C TRP A 263 -22.16 -7.66 0.37
N CYS A 264 -21.53 -8.75 0.77
CA CYS A 264 -21.76 -9.38 2.07
C CYS A 264 -20.81 -8.92 3.17
N ASN A 265 -19.92 -7.95 2.93
CA ASN A 265 -19.13 -7.36 4.01
C ASN A 265 -20.02 -6.63 5.01
N ASP A 266 -19.59 -6.60 6.26
CA ASP A 266 -20.28 -5.88 7.33
C ASP A 266 -20.32 -4.38 7.03
N GLY A 267 -21.50 -3.79 7.22
CA GLY A 267 -21.81 -2.45 6.76
C GLY A 267 -22.03 -2.32 5.24
N VAL A 268 -22.22 -3.40 4.49
CA VAL A 268 -22.79 -3.34 3.14
C VAL A 268 -24.10 -4.10 3.16
N SER A 269 -25.19 -3.36 3.14
CA SER A 269 -26.56 -3.89 3.21
C SER A 269 -27.45 -3.43 2.06
N GLU A 270 -27.16 -2.27 1.49
CA GLU A 270 -27.97 -1.64 0.45
C GLU A 270 -27.11 -1.26 -0.78
N ALA A 271 -27.77 -1.02 -1.92
CA ALA A 271 -27.10 -0.67 -3.17
C ALA A 271 -26.20 0.58 -3.07
N ASP A 272 -26.66 1.61 -2.34
CA ASP A 272 -25.90 2.85 -2.17
C ASP A 272 -24.60 2.62 -1.39
N GLU A 273 -24.54 1.64 -0.49
CA GLU A 273 -23.31 1.28 0.22
C GLU A 273 -22.36 0.47 -0.65
N TYR A 274 -22.90 -0.39 -1.52
CA TYR A 274 -22.12 -1.13 -2.51
C TYR A 274 -21.38 -0.17 -3.44
N LEU A 275 -22.02 0.91 -3.89
CA LEU A 275 -21.41 1.90 -4.79
C LEU A 275 -20.45 2.89 -4.09
N THR A 276 -19.79 2.48 -3.00
CA THR A 276 -18.80 3.29 -2.26
C THR A 276 -17.49 2.56 -2.00
N GLY A 277 -16.45 3.30 -1.61
CA GLY A 277 -15.17 2.73 -1.18
C GLY A 277 -15.26 1.72 -0.03
N LYS A 278 -16.36 1.72 0.75
CA LYS A 278 -16.61 0.80 1.87
C LYS A 278 -16.71 -0.66 1.41
N ALA A 279 -17.42 -0.92 0.32
CA ALA A 279 -17.54 -2.26 -0.27
C ALA A 279 -16.30 -2.63 -1.12
N HIS A 280 -15.51 -1.64 -1.49
CA HIS A 280 -14.43 -1.76 -2.46
C HIS A 280 -13.01 -1.48 -1.94
N PRO A 281 -12.62 -1.92 -0.72
CA PRO A 281 -11.27 -1.69 -0.25
C PRO A 281 -10.26 -2.53 -1.06
N PRO A 282 -9.01 -2.08 -1.19
CA PRO A 282 -7.93 -2.87 -1.78
C PRO A 282 -7.52 -4.05 -0.86
N VAL A 283 -7.70 -3.89 0.46
CA VAL A 283 -7.35 -4.88 1.49
C VAL A 283 -8.56 -5.10 2.40
N PHE A 284 -8.93 -6.35 2.60
CA PHE A 284 -10.11 -6.74 3.37
C PHE A 284 -9.76 -7.13 4.81
N ASP A 285 -10.51 -6.59 5.76
CA ASP A 285 -10.46 -7.03 7.16
C ASP A 285 -11.38 -8.24 7.37
N GLY A 286 -10.82 -9.37 7.80
CA GLY A 286 -11.55 -10.60 8.06
C GLY A 286 -12.62 -10.47 9.15
N LYS A 287 -12.55 -9.43 9.99
CA LYS A 287 -13.58 -9.12 11.00
C LYS A 287 -14.91 -8.67 10.39
N LEU A 288 -14.88 -8.10 9.18
CA LEU A 288 -16.07 -7.62 8.48
C LEU A 288 -16.74 -8.72 7.64
N LEU A 289 -16.15 -9.92 7.58
CA LEU A 289 -16.61 -10.98 6.68
C LEU A 289 -17.86 -11.67 7.23
N ARG A 290 -19.02 -11.50 6.55
CA ARG A 290 -20.26 -12.22 6.91
C ARG A 290 -20.42 -13.49 6.07
N ARG A 291 -19.67 -14.54 6.44
CA ARG A 291 -19.65 -15.83 5.70
C ARG A 291 -21.05 -16.39 5.42
N ARG A 292 -21.94 -16.35 6.41
CA ARG A 292 -23.30 -16.89 6.25
C ARG A 292 -24.07 -16.19 5.14
N ALA A 293 -24.02 -14.86 5.10
CA ALA A 293 -24.68 -14.06 4.07
C ALA A 293 -24.13 -14.37 2.67
N MET A 294 -22.82 -14.61 2.54
CA MET A 294 -22.22 -15.02 1.26
C MET A 294 -22.78 -16.36 0.75
N VAL A 295 -22.86 -17.34 1.64
CA VAL A 295 -23.41 -18.67 1.35
C VAL A 295 -24.88 -18.59 0.96
N ASP A 296 -25.68 -17.84 1.71
CA ASP A 296 -27.10 -17.66 1.43
C ASP A 296 -27.32 -16.93 0.09
N MET A 297 -26.53 -15.88 -0.21
CA MET A 297 -26.62 -15.15 -1.48
C MET A 297 -26.20 -16.00 -2.68
N ALA A 298 -25.13 -16.78 -2.58
CA ALA A 298 -24.71 -17.68 -3.65
C ALA A 298 -25.76 -18.75 -3.96
N HIS A 299 -26.44 -19.27 -2.94
CA HIS A 299 -27.51 -20.25 -3.10
C HIS A 299 -28.79 -19.65 -3.72
N ALA A 300 -29.05 -18.37 -3.46
CA ALA A 300 -30.21 -17.65 -3.99
C ALA A 300 -30.11 -17.31 -5.48
N ILE A 301 -28.90 -17.20 -6.03
CA ILE A 301 -28.70 -16.93 -7.46
C ILE A 301 -29.23 -18.12 -8.28
N THR A 302 -30.00 -17.81 -9.32
CA THR A 302 -30.57 -18.76 -10.26
C THR A 302 -29.92 -18.61 -11.64
N SER A 303 -30.23 -19.52 -12.56
CA SER A 303 -29.73 -19.43 -13.93
C SER A 303 -30.32 -18.23 -14.69
N ASP A 304 -31.48 -17.70 -14.27
CA ASP A 304 -32.17 -16.59 -14.94
C ASP A 304 -31.65 -15.20 -14.52
N ASP A 305 -30.88 -15.12 -13.43
CA ASP A 305 -30.40 -13.87 -12.85
C ASP A 305 -28.91 -13.90 -12.48
N ILE A 306 -28.09 -14.56 -13.30
CA ILE A 306 -26.63 -14.54 -13.12
C ILE A 306 -26.11 -13.08 -13.15
N PRO A 307 -25.24 -12.68 -12.19
CA PRO A 307 -24.69 -11.33 -12.18
C PRO A 307 -23.91 -10.98 -13.45
N PRO A 308 -23.99 -9.72 -13.94
CA PRO A 308 -23.33 -9.30 -15.15
C PRO A 308 -21.82 -9.08 -14.95
N MET A 309 -21.06 -8.92 -16.03
CA MET A 309 -19.63 -8.56 -16.00
C MET A 309 -19.36 -7.24 -16.71
N VAL A 310 -18.78 -6.30 -15.97
CA VAL A 310 -18.25 -5.06 -16.52
C VAL A 310 -16.93 -5.30 -17.27
N ARG A 311 -16.75 -4.60 -18.40
CA ARG A 311 -15.53 -4.63 -19.21
C ARG A 311 -15.17 -3.24 -19.72
N LEU A 312 -13.95 -2.80 -19.40
CA LEU A 312 -13.40 -1.49 -19.76
C LEU A 312 -12.49 -1.54 -20.98
N ALA A 313 -12.53 -0.47 -21.76
CA ALA A 313 -11.57 -0.16 -22.81
C ALA A 313 -11.19 1.33 -22.77
N VAL A 314 -9.95 1.65 -23.15
CA VAL A 314 -9.51 3.04 -23.35
C VAL A 314 -9.91 3.47 -24.75
N ALA A 315 -10.74 4.49 -24.86
CA ALA A 315 -11.13 5.07 -26.14
C ALA A 315 -10.19 6.19 -26.58
N ASP A 316 -9.75 7.02 -25.63
CA ASP A 316 -8.82 8.13 -25.86
C ASP A 316 -8.07 8.47 -24.57
N GLU A 317 -6.87 9.02 -24.69
CA GLU A 317 -5.98 9.36 -23.57
C GLU A 317 -5.04 10.48 -23.98
N THR A 318 -4.79 11.44 -23.08
CA THR A 318 -3.87 12.56 -23.35
C THR A 318 -2.48 12.03 -23.76
N PRO A 319 -1.92 12.48 -24.90
CA PRO A 319 -0.57 12.09 -25.30
C PRO A 319 0.47 12.84 -24.43
N ASP A 320 1.53 12.13 -24.03
CA ASP A 320 2.64 12.72 -23.28
C ASP A 320 3.91 12.81 -24.14
N ARG A 321 4.70 13.87 -23.91
CA ARG A 321 6.02 14.03 -24.54
C ARG A 321 7.14 13.69 -23.54
N PRO A 322 7.94 12.65 -23.80
CA PRO A 322 9.10 12.33 -22.98
C PRO A 322 10.08 13.51 -22.91
N GLY A 323 10.66 13.76 -21.73
CA GLY A 323 11.60 14.85 -21.48
C GLY A 323 10.96 16.24 -21.38
N VAL A 324 9.64 16.33 -21.51
CA VAL A 324 8.88 17.59 -21.42
C VAL A 324 7.75 17.47 -20.40
N ASP A 325 6.91 16.44 -20.56
CA ASP A 325 5.76 16.21 -19.69
C ASP A 325 6.06 15.13 -18.63
N TYR A 326 7.15 14.36 -18.78
CA TYR A 326 7.70 13.42 -17.77
C TYR A 326 9.17 13.05 -18.08
N PHE A 327 9.90 12.50 -17.09
CA PHE A 327 11.36 12.30 -17.16
C PHE A 327 11.83 10.84 -16.97
N GLU A 328 11.05 9.85 -17.42
CA GLU A 328 11.38 8.43 -17.30
C GLU A 328 11.55 7.72 -18.64
N SER A 329 12.30 6.62 -18.66
CA SER A 329 12.56 5.78 -19.84
C SER A 329 11.49 4.70 -20.10
N GLY A 330 10.48 4.59 -19.22
CA GLY A 330 9.39 3.62 -19.30
C GLY A 330 8.14 4.12 -20.05
N PRO A 331 7.06 3.31 -20.09
CA PRO A 331 5.76 3.78 -20.56
C PRO A 331 5.34 5.00 -19.73
N ALA A 332 4.76 6.02 -20.39
CA ALA A 332 4.43 7.32 -19.79
C ALA A 332 3.52 7.18 -18.56
N GLN A 333 2.19 7.32 -18.72
CA GLN A 333 1.28 7.10 -17.58
C GLN A 333 0.95 5.61 -17.35
N ARG A 334 1.16 4.74 -18.35
CA ARG A 334 0.55 3.40 -18.39
C ARG A 334 1.28 2.40 -17.50
N LEU A 335 0.63 1.97 -16.42
CA LEU A 335 1.10 0.86 -15.58
C LEU A 335 0.49 -0.47 -16.04
N ALA A 336 -0.83 -0.53 -16.22
CA ALA A 336 -1.53 -1.70 -16.73
C ALA A 336 -2.85 -1.32 -17.43
N THR A 337 -3.26 -2.12 -18.41
CA THR A 337 -4.58 -2.02 -19.06
C THR A 337 -5.13 -3.42 -19.29
N THR A 338 -6.20 -3.76 -18.57
CA THR A 338 -6.95 -5.00 -18.72
C THR A 338 -8.46 -4.69 -18.67
N PRO A 339 -9.34 -5.61 -19.12
CA PRO A 339 -10.78 -5.34 -19.14
C PRO A 339 -11.44 -5.06 -17.79
N GLN A 340 -10.83 -5.37 -16.63
CA GLN A 340 -11.38 -5.02 -15.31
C GLN A 340 -10.45 -4.15 -14.46
N ALA A 341 -9.29 -3.75 -14.98
CA ALA A 341 -8.37 -2.86 -14.26
C ALA A 341 -7.54 -2.02 -15.25
N ILE A 342 -7.75 -0.70 -15.22
CA ILE A 342 -6.94 0.28 -15.95
C ILE A 342 -6.16 1.09 -14.91
N ALA A 343 -4.85 0.91 -14.87
CA ALA A 343 -3.98 1.54 -13.87
C ALA A 343 -3.04 2.55 -14.54
N ARG A 344 -2.98 3.76 -13.96
CA ARG A 344 -2.14 4.87 -14.43
C ARG A 344 -1.33 5.48 -13.30
N VAL A 345 -0.16 6.01 -13.63
CA VAL A 345 0.67 6.86 -12.78
C VAL A 345 0.59 8.27 -13.34
N HIS A 346 0.23 9.27 -12.53
CA HIS A 346 0.08 10.67 -12.95
C HIS A 346 1.46 11.34 -13.09
N ARG A 347 2.21 10.96 -14.12
CA ARG A 347 3.51 11.55 -14.46
C ARG A 347 3.43 12.84 -15.23
N THR A 348 2.36 13.02 -16.03
CA THR A 348 2.17 14.25 -16.79
C THR A 348 2.25 15.43 -15.85
N LEU A 349 2.96 16.47 -16.25
CA LEU A 349 3.13 17.69 -15.48
C LEU A 349 1.93 18.62 -15.54
N ASP A 350 0.93 18.30 -16.37
CA ASP A 350 -0.36 18.94 -16.33
C ASP A 350 -1.07 18.63 -15.00
N GLN A 351 -1.72 19.64 -14.44
CA GLN A 351 -2.50 19.48 -13.21
C GLN A 351 -3.58 18.42 -13.37
N ASN A 352 -4.18 18.32 -14.55
CA ASN A 352 -5.32 17.46 -14.81
C ASN A 352 -4.96 16.36 -15.79
N TYR A 353 -5.12 15.11 -15.36
CA TYR A 353 -4.99 13.96 -16.23
C TYR A 353 -6.36 13.55 -16.77
N ARG A 354 -6.48 13.46 -18.10
CA ARG A 354 -7.74 13.20 -18.80
C ARG A 354 -7.68 11.90 -19.58
N ILE A 355 -8.74 11.11 -19.48
CA ILE A 355 -8.91 9.85 -20.22
C ILE A 355 -10.37 9.68 -20.63
N THR A 356 -10.62 9.03 -21.76
CA THR A 356 -11.95 8.58 -22.18
C THR A 356 -12.03 7.07 -22.08
N LEU A 357 -12.98 6.56 -21.29
CA LEU A 357 -13.16 5.14 -21.04
C LEU A 357 -14.54 4.66 -21.52
N SER A 358 -14.57 3.48 -22.12
CA SER A 358 -15.78 2.78 -22.52
C SER A 358 -16.00 1.53 -21.67
N ALA A 359 -17.23 1.36 -21.17
CA ALA A 359 -17.75 0.14 -20.57
C ALA A 359 -18.69 -0.62 -21.53
N ALA A 360 -18.85 -0.18 -22.78
CA ALA A 360 -19.84 -0.72 -23.72
C ALA A 360 -19.66 -2.22 -24.03
N SER A 361 -18.46 -2.78 -23.82
CA SER A 361 -18.19 -4.21 -23.99
C SER A 361 -18.64 -5.09 -22.81
N SER A 362 -19.28 -4.50 -21.80
CA SER A 362 -19.88 -5.23 -20.67
C SER A 362 -21.00 -6.15 -21.13
N SER A 363 -21.22 -7.25 -20.41
CA SER A 363 -22.13 -8.31 -20.85
C SER A 363 -22.93 -8.92 -19.70
N ASP A 364 -24.15 -9.36 -20.01
CA ASP A 364 -25.01 -10.19 -19.17
C ASP A 364 -25.20 -11.55 -19.86
N LEU A 365 -25.16 -12.66 -19.12
CA LEU A 365 -25.32 -13.99 -19.73
C LEU A 365 -26.75 -14.28 -20.22
N ASN A 366 -27.73 -13.54 -19.70
CA ASN A 366 -29.15 -13.67 -20.03
C ASN A 366 -29.62 -12.51 -20.92
N ASP A 367 -28.67 -11.79 -21.54
CA ASP A 367 -28.90 -10.64 -22.42
C ASP A 367 -29.82 -9.55 -21.81
N ARG A 368 -29.84 -9.44 -20.47
CA ARG A 368 -30.64 -8.42 -19.78
C ARG A 368 -30.05 -7.03 -20.02
N PRO A 369 -30.89 -5.98 -20.17
CA PRO A 369 -30.40 -4.61 -20.32
C PRO A 369 -29.51 -4.18 -19.15
N LEU A 370 -28.40 -3.50 -19.47
CA LEU A 370 -27.43 -3.05 -18.47
C LEU A 370 -27.58 -1.55 -18.18
N THR A 371 -27.46 -1.19 -16.90
CA THR A 371 -27.27 0.20 -16.45
C THR A 371 -25.84 0.39 -15.96
N TYR A 372 -25.22 1.52 -16.32
CA TYR A 372 -23.80 1.79 -16.07
C TYR A 372 -23.60 2.79 -14.92
N HIS A 373 -22.72 2.44 -13.98
CA HIS A 373 -22.43 3.24 -12.80
C HIS A 373 -20.93 3.51 -12.70
N TRP A 374 -20.56 4.78 -12.58
CA TRP A 374 -19.18 5.25 -12.43
C TRP A 374 -19.10 6.05 -11.13
N VAL A 375 -18.30 5.59 -10.19
CA VAL A 375 -18.25 6.17 -8.82
C VAL A 375 -16.83 6.35 -8.34
N VAL A 376 -16.58 7.46 -7.64
CA VAL A 376 -15.30 7.70 -6.96
C VAL A 376 -15.31 6.87 -5.67
N LEU A 377 -14.51 5.80 -5.64
CA LEU A 377 -14.37 4.91 -4.49
C LEU A 377 -13.31 5.41 -3.51
N ARG A 378 -12.29 6.10 -4.04
CA ARG A 378 -11.20 6.70 -3.27
C ARG A 378 -10.74 7.97 -3.96
N GLY A 379 -10.55 9.02 -3.16
CA GLY A 379 -10.11 10.32 -3.63
C GLY A 379 -11.04 11.44 -3.19
N ASP A 380 -10.76 12.64 -3.67
CA ASP A 380 -11.61 13.81 -3.48
C ASP A 380 -12.62 13.85 -4.62
N ALA A 381 -13.84 13.47 -4.29
CA ALA A 381 -14.94 13.40 -5.24
C ALA A 381 -15.33 14.78 -5.78
N ASP A 382 -15.09 15.86 -5.03
CA ASP A 382 -15.43 17.22 -5.47
C ASP A 382 -14.44 17.74 -6.54
N ALA A 383 -13.20 17.25 -6.49
CA ALA A 383 -12.15 17.61 -7.44
C ALA A 383 -12.11 16.72 -8.71
N ILE A 384 -12.67 15.51 -8.65
CA ILE A 384 -12.67 14.55 -9.78
C ILE A 384 -13.91 14.75 -10.65
N SER A 385 -13.72 14.80 -11.97
CA SER A 385 -14.83 14.93 -12.93
C SER A 385 -15.06 13.65 -13.71
N ILE A 386 -16.32 13.17 -13.75
CA ILE A 386 -16.78 12.06 -14.59
C ILE A 386 -17.94 12.57 -15.45
N LYS A 387 -17.75 12.66 -16.76
CA LYS A 387 -18.72 13.22 -17.71
C LYS A 387 -19.12 12.17 -18.76
N PRO A 388 -20.38 11.69 -18.75
CA PRO A 388 -20.91 10.86 -19.83
C PRO A 388 -20.82 11.55 -21.18
N ILE A 389 -20.45 10.80 -22.22
CA ILE A 389 -20.46 11.24 -23.62
C ILE A 389 -21.77 10.83 -24.30
N ASN A 390 -22.39 9.74 -23.84
CA ASN A 390 -23.64 9.19 -24.35
C ASN A 390 -24.69 9.00 -23.25
N ASP A 391 -25.95 8.88 -23.65
CA ASP A 391 -27.11 8.88 -22.75
C ASP A 391 -27.14 7.66 -21.81
N ASP A 392 -26.73 6.49 -22.30
CA ASP A 392 -26.66 5.25 -21.50
C ASP A 392 -25.47 5.23 -20.53
N ARG A 393 -24.57 6.22 -20.60
CA ARG A 393 -23.36 6.38 -19.80
C ARG A 393 -22.34 5.26 -19.95
N SER A 394 -22.38 4.49 -21.03
CA SER A 394 -21.39 3.47 -21.33
C SER A 394 -20.04 4.05 -21.78
N LEU A 395 -19.96 5.34 -22.14
CA LEU A 395 -18.75 6.04 -22.53
C LEU A 395 -18.61 7.35 -21.71
N VAL A 396 -17.47 7.53 -21.04
CA VAL A 396 -17.24 8.70 -20.15
C VAL A 396 -15.87 9.33 -20.39
N VAL A 397 -15.79 10.65 -20.25
CA VAL A 397 -14.52 11.37 -20.01
C VAL A 397 -14.31 11.49 -18.52
N ILE A 398 -13.14 11.09 -18.05
CA ILE A 398 -12.70 11.23 -16.66
C ILE A 398 -11.54 12.21 -16.61
N THR A 399 -11.58 13.12 -15.63
CA THR A 399 -10.49 14.03 -15.32
C THR A 399 -10.12 13.90 -13.85
N VAL A 400 -8.85 13.57 -13.59
CA VAL A 400 -8.29 13.42 -12.25
C VAL A 400 -7.21 14.49 -12.04
N PRO A 401 -7.37 15.40 -11.06
CA PRO A 401 -6.33 16.36 -10.72
C PRO A 401 -5.19 15.69 -9.96
N TRP A 402 -3.98 16.20 -10.14
CA TRP A 402 -2.83 15.82 -9.35
C TRP A 402 -3.08 16.19 -7.88
N HIS A 403 -2.68 15.32 -6.97
CA HIS A 403 -2.84 15.53 -5.54
C HIS A 403 -1.68 14.91 -4.75
N GLU A 404 -1.42 15.48 -3.57
CA GLU A 404 -0.54 14.89 -2.57
C GLU A 404 -1.20 13.70 -1.87
N ARG A 405 -0.40 12.95 -1.11
CA ARG A 405 -0.89 11.89 -0.23
C ARG A 405 -1.92 12.46 0.74
N ARG A 406 -3.03 11.74 0.92
CA ARG A 406 -4.14 12.17 1.78
C ARG A 406 -4.84 11.01 2.48
N PRO A 407 -5.58 11.26 3.58
CA PRO A 407 -6.43 10.25 4.20
C PRO A 407 -7.36 9.58 3.19
N ILE A 408 -7.56 8.26 3.32
CA ILE A 408 -8.46 7.50 2.42
C ILE A 408 -9.94 7.81 2.65
N ALA A 409 -10.26 8.40 3.81
CA ALA A 409 -11.56 8.90 4.22
C ALA A 409 -11.34 9.98 5.31
N PRO A 410 -12.30 10.89 5.55
CA PRO A 410 -12.22 11.86 6.63
C PRO A 410 -11.93 11.19 7.98
N GLY A 411 -10.88 11.66 8.68
CA GLY A 411 -10.48 11.12 9.99
C GLY A 411 -9.74 9.77 9.96
N SER A 412 -9.44 9.20 8.78
CA SER A 412 -8.68 7.96 8.69
C SER A 412 -7.18 8.19 8.88
N ASP A 413 -6.54 7.37 9.72
CA ASP A 413 -5.08 7.30 9.85
C ASP A 413 -4.40 6.66 8.63
N MET A 414 -5.18 5.97 7.78
CA MET A 414 -4.69 5.40 6.54
C MET A 414 -4.67 6.48 5.46
N GLN A 415 -3.53 6.63 4.80
CA GLN A 415 -3.34 7.60 3.73
C GLN A 415 -2.92 6.93 2.42
N SER A 416 -3.22 7.56 1.29
CA SER A 416 -2.93 7.03 -0.05
C SER A 416 -2.63 8.13 -1.07
N ASN A 417 -1.81 7.78 -2.07
CA ASN A 417 -1.60 8.55 -3.30
C ASN A 417 -2.45 8.03 -4.47
N ARG A 418 -3.50 7.26 -4.18
CA ARG A 418 -4.32 6.61 -5.19
C ARG A 418 -5.72 7.19 -5.24
N VAL A 419 -6.20 7.45 -6.45
CA VAL A 419 -7.62 7.62 -6.79
C VAL A 419 -8.13 6.33 -7.38
N ASP A 420 -9.27 5.84 -6.87
CA ASP A 420 -9.96 4.67 -7.41
C ASP A 420 -11.35 5.09 -7.91
N ILE A 421 -11.62 4.82 -9.18
CA ILE A 421 -12.95 4.95 -9.78
C ILE A 421 -13.47 3.54 -10.05
N GLY A 422 -14.57 3.20 -9.40
CA GLY A 422 -15.29 1.95 -9.58
C GLY A 422 -16.26 2.06 -10.74
N VAL A 423 -16.28 1.02 -11.56
CA VAL A 423 -17.22 0.90 -12.68
C VAL A 423 -18.03 -0.38 -12.50
N PHE A 424 -19.35 -0.24 -12.57
CA PHE A 424 -20.31 -1.31 -12.34
C PHE A 424 -21.34 -1.32 -13.45
N VAL A 425 -21.83 -2.51 -13.75
CA VAL A 425 -23.06 -2.68 -14.52
C VAL A 425 -24.10 -3.41 -13.68
N ASN A 426 -25.37 -3.06 -13.86
CA ASN A 426 -26.49 -3.73 -13.17
C ASN A 426 -27.52 -4.20 -14.20
N ASN A 427 -27.92 -5.47 -14.10
CA ASN A 427 -28.84 -6.15 -15.02
C ASN A 427 -30.32 -6.17 -14.56
N GLY A 428 -30.65 -5.38 -13.53
CA GLY A 428 -31.94 -5.33 -12.87
C GLY A 428 -32.09 -6.26 -11.65
N ALA A 429 -31.26 -7.31 -11.51
CA ALA A 429 -31.23 -8.18 -10.33
C ALA A 429 -29.96 -7.99 -9.50
N TYR A 430 -28.79 -7.99 -10.14
CA TYR A 430 -27.51 -7.86 -9.47
C TYR A 430 -26.62 -6.81 -10.13
N TYR A 431 -25.81 -6.16 -9.29
CA TYR A 431 -24.61 -5.46 -9.74
C TYR A 431 -23.53 -6.47 -10.15
N SER A 432 -22.67 -6.08 -11.07
CA SER A 432 -21.42 -6.79 -11.35
C SER A 432 -20.43 -6.63 -10.19
N ALA A 433 -19.42 -7.49 -10.13
CA ALA A 433 -18.17 -7.12 -9.47
C ALA A 433 -17.59 -5.84 -10.11
N PRO A 434 -16.82 -5.02 -9.37
CA PRO A 434 -16.24 -3.80 -9.92
C PRO A 434 -15.18 -4.09 -10.99
N ALA A 435 -15.14 -3.25 -12.01
CA ALA A 435 -13.89 -2.91 -12.69
C ALA A 435 -13.34 -1.62 -12.07
N PHE A 436 -12.02 -1.43 -12.15
CA PHE A 436 -11.36 -0.26 -11.59
C PHE A 436 -10.63 0.54 -12.67
N TYR A 437 -10.78 1.86 -12.60
CA TYR A 437 -9.83 2.79 -13.16
C TYR A 437 -9.11 3.49 -12.00
N THR A 438 -7.79 3.40 -12.00
CA THR A 438 -6.94 3.98 -10.97
C THR A 438 -5.97 4.99 -11.56
N VAL A 439 -5.77 6.10 -10.84
CA VAL A 439 -4.65 7.02 -11.02
C VAL A 439 -3.84 7.11 -9.73
N HIS A 440 -2.52 6.88 -9.82
CA HIS A 440 -1.57 6.95 -8.71
C HIS A 440 -0.63 8.15 -8.88
N THR A 441 -0.57 9.04 -7.90
CA THR A 441 0.43 10.12 -7.84
C THR A 441 1.70 9.61 -7.16
N LEU A 442 2.83 10.26 -7.43
CA LEU A 442 4.13 9.85 -6.89
C LEU A 442 4.42 10.62 -5.61
N ASP A 443 4.64 9.88 -4.53
CA ASP A 443 4.83 10.44 -3.18
C ASP A 443 6.12 11.24 -3.04
N ASP A 444 7.12 10.94 -3.86
CA ASP A 444 8.41 11.63 -3.93
C ASP A 444 8.35 12.94 -4.74
N GLU A 445 7.19 13.25 -5.33
CA GLU A 445 6.93 14.49 -6.03
C GLU A 445 6.09 15.46 -5.20
N ARG A 446 6.54 16.71 -5.14
CA ARG A 446 5.73 17.82 -4.69
C ARG A 446 5.58 18.83 -5.81
N ARG A 447 4.34 19.10 -6.22
CA ARG A 447 4.03 20.01 -7.32
C ARG A 447 3.25 21.21 -6.83
N THR A 448 3.60 22.38 -7.36
CA THR A 448 2.86 23.61 -7.09
C THR A 448 2.34 24.20 -8.38
N TYR A 449 1.05 24.50 -8.41
CA TYR A 449 0.37 25.17 -9.52
C TYR A 449 -0.10 26.56 -9.08
N ASP A 450 -0.28 27.48 -10.03
CA ASP A 450 -0.99 28.73 -9.79
C ASP A 450 -2.52 28.53 -9.83
N ASP A 451 -3.26 29.61 -9.59
CA ASP A 451 -4.73 29.59 -9.54
C ASP A 451 -5.38 29.25 -10.91
N ASN A 452 -4.61 29.31 -12.01
CA ASN A 452 -5.05 28.91 -13.35
C ASN A 452 -4.62 27.47 -13.70
N GLY A 453 -4.08 26.71 -12.74
CA GLY A 453 -3.65 25.32 -12.93
C GLY A 453 -2.30 25.18 -13.63
N LYS A 454 -1.52 26.26 -13.71
CA LYS A 454 -0.25 26.29 -14.41
C LYS A 454 0.90 25.92 -13.47
N LEU A 455 1.73 24.99 -13.90
CA LEU A 455 2.81 24.46 -13.07
C LEU A 455 3.85 25.54 -12.76
N ILE A 456 4.13 25.80 -11.48
CA ILE A 456 5.20 26.69 -11.01
C ILE A 456 6.45 25.88 -10.69
N GLU A 457 6.30 24.76 -10.00
CA GLU A 457 7.41 24.02 -9.40
C GLU A 457 7.12 22.53 -9.31
N VAL A 458 8.17 21.73 -9.51
CA VAL A 458 8.21 20.32 -9.09
C VAL A 458 9.48 20.06 -8.28
N ASP A 459 9.32 19.57 -7.06
CA ASP A 459 10.37 18.95 -6.27
C ASP A 459 10.25 17.43 -6.38
N TYR A 460 11.28 16.76 -6.92
CA TYR A 460 11.34 15.30 -7.02
C TYR A 460 12.04 14.62 -5.83
N THR A 461 12.26 15.38 -4.76
CA THR A 461 12.97 14.94 -3.56
C THR A 461 12.13 15.13 -2.31
N ALA A 462 10.80 15.04 -2.44
CA ALA A 462 9.88 15.26 -1.34
C ALA A 462 10.21 14.34 -0.15
N THR A 463 10.16 14.92 1.04
CA THR A 463 10.52 14.23 2.28
C THR A 463 9.53 14.56 3.39
N ASP A 464 9.25 13.57 4.22
CA ASP A 464 8.65 13.75 5.52
C ASP A 464 9.67 14.18 6.57
N VAL A 465 9.13 14.72 7.66
CA VAL A 465 9.91 15.17 8.80
C VAL A 465 9.49 14.39 10.04
N ASP A 466 10.48 13.75 10.64
CA ASP A 466 10.37 12.99 11.87
C ASP A 466 11.12 13.75 12.97
N LEU A 467 10.37 14.57 13.70
CA LEU A 467 10.85 15.28 14.88
C LEU A 467 10.64 14.40 16.11
N ARG A 468 11.71 14.16 16.86
CA ARG A 468 11.68 13.33 18.08
C ARG A 468 12.36 14.05 19.23
N VAL A 469 11.74 13.96 20.40
CA VAL A 469 12.42 14.26 21.66
C VAL A 469 13.26 13.05 22.03
N THR A 470 14.57 13.22 22.09
CA THR A 470 15.54 12.16 22.39
C THR A 470 15.74 11.97 23.88
N ASP A 471 15.51 13.02 24.67
CA ASP A 471 15.54 13.01 26.13
C ASP A 471 14.39 13.84 26.69
N TRP A 472 13.28 13.16 27.00
CA TRP A 472 12.09 13.80 27.58
C TRP A 472 12.37 14.40 28.96
N VAL A 473 13.16 13.72 29.79
CA VAL A 473 13.44 14.20 31.15
C VAL A 473 14.25 15.49 31.09
N GLY A 474 15.35 15.47 30.33
CA GLY A 474 16.20 16.64 30.13
C GLY A 474 15.43 17.80 29.50
N LEU A 475 14.60 17.55 28.48
CA LEU A 475 13.81 18.59 27.83
C LEU A 475 12.79 19.23 28.79
N LEU A 476 12.05 18.43 29.55
CA LEU A 476 11.04 18.97 30.47
C LEU A 476 11.67 19.81 31.59
N HIS A 477 12.82 19.39 32.13
CA HIS A 477 13.57 20.19 33.10
C HIS A 477 14.09 21.49 32.50
N GLU A 478 14.66 21.45 31.29
CA GLU A 478 15.11 22.66 30.61
C GLU A 478 13.96 23.63 30.28
N ILE A 479 12.76 23.14 29.96
CA ILE A 479 11.60 24.04 29.76
C ILE A 479 11.20 24.69 31.09
N ALA A 480 11.24 23.95 32.20
CA ALA A 480 10.88 24.48 33.51
C ALA A 480 11.90 25.49 34.05
N SER A 481 13.21 25.24 33.84
CA SER A 481 14.32 26.09 34.28
C SER A 481 15.37 26.23 33.17
N PRO A 482 15.15 27.14 32.21
CA PRO A 482 15.91 27.16 30.96
C PRO A 482 17.32 27.70 31.11
N SER A 483 18.29 26.92 30.64
CA SER A 483 19.67 27.36 30.39
C SER A 483 19.97 27.52 28.89
N LEU A 484 19.17 26.85 28.05
CA LEU A 484 19.32 26.84 26.60
C LEU A 484 18.36 27.81 25.88
N PRO A 485 18.72 28.33 24.69
CA PRO A 485 17.89 29.30 23.99
C PRO A 485 16.49 28.80 23.60
N GLY A 486 16.38 27.55 23.14
CA GLY A 486 15.10 26.97 22.73
C GLY A 486 14.12 26.78 23.89
N PRO A 487 14.51 26.05 24.95
CA PRO A 487 13.73 25.93 26.16
C PRO A 487 13.34 27.26 26.79
N LYS A 488 14.20 28.30 26.71
CA LYS A 488 13.83 29.65 27.16
C LYS A 488 12.63 30.22 26.40
N LEU A 489 12.61 30.10 25.06
CA LEU A 489 11.46 30.52 24.26
C LEU A 489 10.19 29.73 24.61
N LEU A 490 10.30 28.43 24.87
CA LEU A 490 9.16 27.61 25.28
C LEU A 490 8.67 27.98 26.69
N HIS A 491 9.59 28.24 27.61
CA HIS A 491 9.31 28.66 28.98
C HIS A 491 8.45 29.92 29.03
N GLU A 492 8.78 30.90 28.19
CA GLU A 492 8.09 32.19 28.08
C GLU A 492 6.65 32.04 27.54
N GLN A 493 6.35 30.96 26.82
CA GLN A 493 5.01 30.66 26.28
C GLN A 493 4.10 29.89 27.24
N MET A 494 4.64 29.39 28.36
CA MET A 494 3.90 28.57 29.32
C MET A 494 3.60 29.34 30.61
N ALA A 495 2.47 29.05 31.24
CA ALA A 495 2.14 29.58 32.56
C ALA A 495 2.93 28.84 33.67
N GLY A 496 3.01 29.45 34.86
CA GLY A 496 3.83 28.92 35.96
C GLY A 496 3.37 27.55 36.48
N ASP A 497 2.06 27.33 36.53
CA ASP A 497 1.43 26.05 36.88
C ASP A 497 1.66 24.98 35.82
N GLN A 498 1.64 25.34 34.54
CA GLN A 498 1.99 24.45 33.44
C GLN A 498 3.45 24.01 33.56
N ARG A 499 4.38 24.92 33.87
CA ARG A 499 5.79 24.58 34.08
C ARG A 499 6.01 23.67 35.29
N ALA A 500 5.29 23.91 36.40
CA ALA A 500 5.34 23.04 37.57
C ALA A 500 4.86 21.61 37.23
N LEU A 501 3.79 21.48 36.45
CA LEU A 501 3.31 20.19 35.94
C LEU A 501 4.39 19.47 35.10
N LEU A 502 5.16 20.18 34.27
CA LEU A 502 6.23 19.55 33.49
C LEU A 502 7.33 18.93 34.37
N VAL A 503 7.65 19.57 35.50
CA VAL A 503 8.63 19.03 36.47
C VAL A 503 8.10 17.74 37.10
N GLU A 504 6.84 17.75 37.57
CA GLU A 504 6.18 16.55 38.13
C GLU A 504 6.20 15.37 37.13
N VAL A 505 5.84 15.67 35.88
CA VAL A 505 5.83 14.67 34.80
C VAL A 505 7.25 14.15 34.50
N ALA A 506 8.27 15.01 34.54
CA ALA A 506 9.66 14.59 34.35
C ALA A 506 10.14 13.64 35.45
N GLU A 507 9.82 13.94 36.71
CA GLU A 507 10.14 13.10 37.86
C GLU A 507 9.44 11.74 37.80
N GLU A 508 8.14 11.74 37.49
CA GLU A 508 7.35 10.51 37.32
C GLU A 508 7.90 9.65 36.16
N TYR A 509 8.16 10.26 35.01
CA TYR A 509 8.70 9.58 33.83
C TYR A 509 10.11 9.02 34.09
N THR A 510 10.94 9.72 34.87
CA THR A 510 12.27 9.24 35.27
C THR A 510 12.18 7.97 36.10
N ARG A 511 11.30 7.93 37.10
CA ARG A 511 11.07 6.73 37.92
C ARG A 511 10.60 5.56 37.06
N LEU A 512 9.61 5.77 36.20
CA LEU A 512 9.08 4.70 35.34
C LEU A 512 10.09 4.22 34.28
N ASN A 513 11.02 5.06 33.83
CA ASN A 513 12.13 4.60 32.98
C ASN A 513 13.03 3.58 33.68
N GLN A 514 13.28 3.76 34.98
CA GLN A 514 14.05 2.81 35.78
C GLN A 514 13.30 1.48 35.92
N ASP A 515 11.97 1.53 36.12
CA ASP A 515 11.12 0.33 36.17
C ASP A 515 11.10 -0.43 34.83
N VAL A 516 11.02 0.28 33.70
CA VAL A 516 11.12 -0.34 32.35
C VAL A 516 12.48 -1.03 32.18
N ALA A 517 13.57 -0.37 32.57
CA ALA A 517 14.91 -0.95 32.45
C ALA A 517 15.06 -2.24 33.29
N ALA A 518 14.48 -2.27 34.50
CA ALA A 518 14.43 -3.47 35.33
C ALA A 518 13.62 -4.59 34.66
N ALA A 519 12.43 -4.31 34.15
CA ALA A 519 11.58 -5.29 33.47
C ALA A 519 12.20 -5.83 32.16
N GLU A 520 12.96 -5.00 31.43
CA GLU A 520 13.72 -5.44 30.26
C GLU A 520 14.87 -6.40 30.62
N ALA A 521 15.55 -6.16 31.74
CA ALA A 521 16.58 -7.06 32.25
C ALA A 521 15.97 -8.44 32.60
N ASP A 522 14.82 -8.45 33.28
CA ASP A 522 14.09 -9.68 33.61
C ASP A 522 13.64 -10.45 32.35
N LEU A 523 13.11 -9.73 31.35
CA LEU A 523 12.73 -10.32 30.06
C LEU A 523 13.91 -10.94 29.33
N LYS A 524 15.08 -10.30 29.35
CA LYS A 524 16.30 -10.83 28.73
C LYS A 524 16.69 -12.16 29.36
N VAL A 525 16.70 -12.24 30.69
CA VAL A 525 16.99 -13.48 31.43
C VAL A 525 15.97 -14.56 31.08
N ALA A 526 14.67 -14.24 31.11
CA ALA A 526 13.61 -15.22 30.82
C ALA A 526 13.64 -15.73 29.37
N ARG A 527 13.97 -14.88 28.39
CA ARG A 527 14.17 -15.29 26.98
C ARG A 527 15.36 -16.23 26.82
N GLN A 528 16.49 -15.90 27.46
CA GLN A 528 17.66 -16.77 27.43
C GLN A 528 17.33 -18.16 27.97
N SER A 529 16.63 -18.25 29.12
CA SER A 529 16.19 -19.54 29.67
C SER A 529 15.23 -20.30 28.73
N ALA A 530 14.35 -19.60 28.01
CA ALA A 530 13.45 -20.23 27.04
C ALA A 530 14.18 -20.78 25.81
N ASP A 531 15.18 -20.06 25.32
CA ASP A 531 16.03 -20.50 24.21
C ASP A 531 16.88 -21.71 24.60
N GLU A 532 17.51 -21.68 25.77
CA GLU A 532 18.28 -22.79 26.33
C GLU A 532 17.41 -24.04 26.49
N ALA A 533 16.20 -23.91 27.05
CA ALA A 533 15.26 -25.03 27.18
C ALA A 533 14.81 -25.58 25.81
N SER A 534 14.61 -24.72 24.81
CA SER A 534 14.28 -25.15 23.45
C SER A 534 15.45 -25.85 22.75
N GLN A 535 16.69 -25.42 22.99
CA GLN A 535 17.88 -26.08 22.46
C GLN A 535 18.10 -27.44 23.12
N ALA A 536 17.90 -27.55 24.44
CA ALA A 536 17.96 -28.81 25.17
C ALA A 536 16.96 -29.83 24.62
N LEU A 537 15.70 -29.44 24.39
CA LEU A 537 14.70 -30.32 23.79
C LEU A 537 15.10 -30.78 22.37
N LYS A 538 15.60 -29.86 21.53
CA LYS A 538 16.09 -30.20 20.18
C LYS A 538 17.25 -31.19 20.20
N LYS A 539 18.14 -31.08 21.19
CA LYS A 539 19.27 -32.01 21.37
C LYS A 539 18.77 -33.42 21.70
N ILE A 540 17.87 -33.55 22.69
CA ILE A 540 17.26 -34.84 23.08
C ILE A 540 16.44 -35.44 21.92
N GLN A 541 15.82 -34.61 21.07
CA GLN A 541 15.11 -35.07 19.87
C GLN A 541 16.05 -35.60 18.77
N LYS A 542 17.29 -35.11 18.69
CA LYS A 542 18.28 -35.50 17.68
C LYS A 542 19.14 -36.68 18.12
N ASP A 543 19.40 -36.82 19.42
CA ASP A 543 20.19 -37.93 19.95
C ASP A 543 19.43 -39.25 19.69
N GLY A 544 20.05 -40.17 18.95
CA GLY A 544 19.44 -41.43 18.47
C GLY A 544 19.35 -42.55 19.51
N ASP A 545 19.60 -42.24 20.79
CA ASP A 545 19.74 -43.24 21.87
C ASP A 545 18.39 -43.79 22.36
N THR A 546 18.25 -45.11 22.45
CA THR A 546 17.04 -45.83 22.88
C THR A 546 17.09 -46.24 24.36
N GLY A 547 17.76 -45.44 25.20
CA GLY A 547 17.84 -45.68 26.64
C GLY A 547 16.46 -45.78 27.32
N PRO A 548 16.36 -46.52 28.45
CA PRO A 548 15.09 -46.86 29.10
C PRO A 548 14.27 -45.65 29.62
N ASN A 549 14.88 -44.47 29.75
CA ASN A 549 14.25 -43.26 30.30
C ASN A 549 13.90 -42.17 29.25
N ARG A 550 14.13 -42.41 27.95
CA ARG A 550 14.00 -41.37 26.89
C ARG A 550 12.65 -40.64 26.88
N GLN A 551 11.55 -41.38 27.07
CA GLN A 551 10.21 -40.80 27.05
C GLN A 551 10.00 -39.84 28.23
N ALA A 552 10.49 -40.22 29.41
CA ALA A 552 10.46 -39.37 30.60
C ALA A 552 11.35 -38.12 30.42
N ASP A 553 12.52 -38.26 29.81
CA ASP A 553 13.42 -37.13 29.53
C ASP A 553 12.83 -36.15 28.50
N LEU A 554 12.18 -36.65 27.45
CA LEU A 554 11.46 -35.83 26.47
C LEU A 554 10.26 -35.09 27.10
N GLU A 555 9.53 -35.75 28.00
CA GLU A 555 8.40 -35.15 28.70
C GLU A 555 8.86 -34.09 29.72
N ALA A 556 9.93 -34.37 30.47
CA ALA A 556 10.57 -33.41 31.36
C ALA A 556 11.10 -32.19 30.57
N ALA A 557 11.80 -32.40 29.46
CA ALA A 557 12.30 -31.32 28.61
C ALA A 557 11.18 -30.49 27.97
N ARG A 558 10.08 -31.11 27.53
CA ARG A 558 8.88 -30.40 27.06
C ARG A 558 8.24 -29.58 28.18
N THR A 559 8.21 -30.11 29.39
CA THR A 559 7.66 -29.39 30.56
C THR A 559 8.51 -28.18 30.91
N THR A 560 9.84 -28.34 30.95
CA THR A 560 10.80 -27.24 31.16
C THR A 560 10.69 -26.19 30.06
N GLN A 561 10.62 -26.60 28.79
CA GLN A 561 10.43 -25.68 27.66
C GLN A 561 9.12 -24.89 27.81
N ARG A 562 8.00 -25.55 28.12
CA ARG A 562 6.71 -24.89 28.32
C ARG A 562 6.74 -23.90 29.49
N ALA A 563 7.37 -24.27 30.61
CA ALA A 563 7.51 -23.41 31.77
C ALA A 563 8.36 -22.17 31.44
N ALA A 564 9.51 -22.35 30.78
CA ALA A 564 10.38 -21.25 30.38
C ALA A 564 9.73 -20.33 29.33
N GLN A 565 9.01 -20.89 28.35
CA GLN A 565 8.22 -20.11 27.39
C GLN A 565 7.11 -19.32 28.08
N LYS A 566 6.43 -19.90 29.09
CA LYS A 566 5.42 -19.20 29.89
C LYS A 566 6.03 -18.05 30.68
N ALA A 567 7.16 -18.27 31.34
CA ALA A 567 7.89 -17.24 32.09
C ALA A 567 8.35 -16.10 31.17
N SER A 568 8.93 -16.42 30.00
CA SER A 568 9.30 -15.43 28.99
C SER A 568 8.09 -14.61 28.51
N LYS A 569 6.94 -15.26 28.29
CA LYS A 569 5.69 -14.57 27.93
C LYS A 569 5.19 -13.66 29.06
N GLN A 570 5.28 -14.09 30.31
CA GLN A 570 4.89 -13.28 31.48
C GLN A 570 5.81 -12.07 31.66
N ALA A 571 7.13 -12.26 31.58
CA ALA A 571 8.10 -11.17 31.63
C ALA A 571 7.88 -10.17 30.48
N SER A 572 7.57 -10.66 29.27
CA SER A 572 7.25 -9.80 28.13
C SER A 572 6.01 -8.96 28.41
N LYS A 573 4.95 -9.59 28.94
CA LYS A 573 3.71 -8.88 29.32
C LYS A 573 3.96 -7.83 30.39
N HIS A 574 4.73 -8.14 31.43
CA HIS A 574 5.07 -7.19 32.48
C HIS A 574 5.86 -6.00 31.94
N ARG A 575 6.90 -6.25 31.12
CA ARG A 575 7.64 -5.20 30.42
C ARG A 575 6.71 -4.31 29.60
N ASP A 576 5.78 -4.91 28.85
CA ASP A 576 4.80 -4.17 28.05
C ASP A 576 3.86 -3.32 28.93
N GLU A 577 3.38 -3.85 30.06
CA GLU A 577 2.52 -3.13 31.03
C GLU A 577 3.23 -1.91 31.64
N VAL A 578 4.48 -2.08 32.08
CA VAL A 578 5.28 -0.98 32.64
C VAL A 578 5.60 0.06 31.57
N THR A 579 5.94 -0.38 30.34
CA THR A 579 6.18 0.51 29.19
C THR A 579 4.94 1.34 28.87
N ASN A 580 3.77 0.72 28.81
CA ASN A 580 2.51 1.41 28.55
C ASN A 580 2.19 2.42 29.66
N THR A 581 2.47 2.10 30.92
CA THR A 581 2.28 3.01 32.05
C THR A 581 3.21 4.22 31.95
N ARG A 582 4.49 4.00 31.64
CA ARG A 582 5.45 5.07 31.37
C ARG A 582 4.99 5.98 30.22
N ASP A 583 4.59 5.41 29.09
CA ASP A 583 4.19 6.19 27.92
C ASP A 583 2.87 6.95 28.16
N ALA A 584 1.98 6.40 28.99
CA ALA A 584 0.73 7.06 29.42
C ALA A 584 1.00 8.40 30.13
N VAL A 585 2.08 8.51 30.90
CA VAL A 585 2.44 9.76 31.62
C VAL A 585 2.59 10.95 30.67
N LEU A 586 3.17 10.72 29.49
CA LEU A 586 3.37 11.72 28.45
C LEU A 586 2.15 11.91 27.54
N THR A 587 1.38 10.85 27.32
CA THR A 587 0.28 10.81 26.34
C THR A 587 -1.10 11.08 26.93
N GLN A 588 -1.28 11.02 28.25
CA GLN A 588 -2.57 11.30 28.85
C GLN A 588 -2.93 12.80 28.79
N PRO A 589 -4.20 13.14 28.50
CA PRO A 589 -4.71 14.50 28.62
C PRO A 589 -4.51 15.12 30.00
N ARG A 590 -4.14 16.39 30.07
CA ARG A 590 -3.98 17.16 31.31
C ARG A 590 -4.85 18.44 31.26
N PRO A 591 -5.70 18.71 32.27
CA PRO A 591 -6.54 19.92 32.29
C PRO A 591 -5.76 21.23 32.14
N LEU A 592 -4.59 21.34 32.78
CA LEU A 592 -3.71 22.52 32.70
C LEU A 592 -3.14 22.76 31.30
N LEU A 593 -3.22 21.78 30.40
CA LEU A 593 -2.78 21.85 29.00
C LEU A 593 -3.98 21.82 28.05
N ALA A 594 -5.10 22.42 28.44
CA ALA A 594 -6.34 22.45 27.66
C ALA A 594 -6.83 21.05 27.24
N ASN A 595 -6.68 20.07 28.13
CA ASN A 595 -7.00 18.65 27.88
C ASN A 595 -6.20 18.02 26.73
N THR A 596 -5.04 18.56 26.39
CA THR A 596 -4.04 17.88 25.56
C THR A 596 -2.99 17.20 26.45
N SER A 597 -2.16 16.35 25.85
CA SER A 597 -1.09 15.67 26.57
C SER A 597 0.19 16.50 26.60
N VAL A 598 1.12 16.17 27.52
CA VAL A 598 2.44 16.82 27.58
C VAL A 598 3.18 16.61 26.27
N GLN A 599 3.18 15.38 25.75
CA GLN A 599 3.81 15.07 24.47
C GLN A 599 3.20 15.89 23.33
N SER A 600 1.87 15.97 23.23
CA SER A 600 1.19 16.71 22.17
C SER A 600 1.49 18.22 22.25
N THR A 601 1.45 18.79 23.45
CA THR A 601 1.75 20.21 23.70
C THR A 601 3.19 20.54 23.29
N VAL A 602 4.18 19.83 23.85
CA VAL A 602 5.60 20.09 23.58
C VAL A 602 5.93 19.85 22.11
N THR A 603 5.43 18.77 21.52
CA THR A 603 5.63 18.47 20.09
C THR A 603 5.03 19.56 19.20
N SER A 604 3.87 20.12 19.56
CA SER A 604 3.24 21.21 18.80
C SER A 604 4.09 22.48 18.85
N LEU A 605 4.64 22.83 20.01
CA LEU A 605 5.54 23.98 20.17
C LEU A 605 6.85 23.80 19.38
N LEU A 606 7.44 22.61 19.44
CA LEU A 606 8.64 22.28 18.66
C LEU A 606 8.37 22.33 17.15
N ASN A 607 7.22 21.83 16.71
CA ASN A 607 6.79 21.93 15.31
C ASN A 607 6.53 23.37 14.88
N ALA A 608 6.02 24.23 15.78
CA ALA A 608 5.84 25.65 15.48
C ALA A 608 7.18 26.34 15.20
N LEU A 609 8.22 26.05 15.99
CA LEU A 609 9.59 26.54 15.75
C LEU A 609 10.18 25.96 14.47
N LEU A 610 10.04 24.64 14.27
CA LEU A 610 10.58 23.95 13.10
C LEU A 610 9.99 24.51 11.80
N ASN A 611 8.68 24.79 11.80
CA ASN A 611 7.93 25.29 10.63
C ASN A 611 7.92 26.82 10.52
N HIS A 612 8.62 27.53 11.40
CA HIS A 612 8.62 28.99 11.43
C HIS A 612 9.27 29.56 10.15
N PRO A 613 8.52 30.23 9.26
CA PRO A 613 8.97 30.56 7.90
C PRO A 613 10.03 31.66 7.85
N SER A 614 10.22 32.39 8.95
CA SER A 614 11.14 33.54 9.02
C SER A 614 12.14 33.45 10.16
N LEU A 615 12.29 32.27 10.79
CA LEU A 615 13.18 32.09 11.95
C LEU A 615 14.64 32.45 11.62
N ALA A 616 15.09 32.07 10.41
CA ALA A 616 16.43 32.41 9.93
C ALA A 616 16.69 33.91 9.80
N ILE A 617 15.65 34.73 9.68
CA ILE A 617 15.74 36.18 9.48
C ILE A 617 15.55 36.88 10.82
N GLU A 618 14.49 36.53 11.55
CA GLU A 618 14.10 37.16 12.81
C GLU A 618 15.12 36.92 13.92
N LEU A 619 15.78 35.76 13.91
CA LEU A 619 16.80 35.40 14.89
C LEU A 619 18.22 35.46 14.31
N ASP A 620 18.47 36.14 13.18
CA ASP A 620 19.80 36.08 12.52
C ASP A 620 20.93 36.52 13.46
N ASP A 621 20.76 37.65 14.17
CA ASP A 621 21.74 38.15 15.14
C ASP A 621 21.96 37.16 16.29
N SER A 622 20.88 36.62 16.85
CA SER A 622 20.95 35.63 17.94
C SER A 622 21.62 34.33 17.47
N ILE A 623 21.30 33.85 16.26
CA ILE A 623 21.92 32.66 15.67
C ILE A 623 23.41 32.92 15.45
N ASN A 624 23.80 34.08 14.92
CA ASN A 624 25.20 34.43 14.72
C ASN A 624 25.96 34.49 16.06
N GLN A 625 25.34 35.05 17.11
CA GLN A 625 25.89 35.03 18.46
C GLN A 625 26.07 33.60 18.99
N TRP A 626 25.03 32.75 18.94
CA TRP A 626 25.11 31.36 19.42
C TRP A 626 26.13 30.53 18.64
N VAL A 627 26.31 30.81 17.35
CA VAL A 627 27.36 30.20 16.52
C VAL A 627 28.75 30.65 16.96
N ALA A 628 28.92 31.92 17.33
CA ALA A 628 30.21 32.44 17.84
C ALA A 628 30.57 31.85 19.21
N GLU A 629 29.57 31.61 20.05
CA GLU A 629 29.70 30.98 21.38
C GLU A 629 29.82 29.45 21.31
N ALA A 630 29.61 28.83 20.14
CA ALA A 630 29.68 27.38 20.00
C ALA A 630 31.13 26.87 19.94
N ASP A 631 31.53 26.10 20.97
CA ASP A 631 32.85 25.48 21.05
C ASP A 631 33.11 24.47 19.91
N ASP A 632 32.08 23.74 19.48
CA ASP A 632 32.18 22.70 18.46
C ASP A 632 32.24 23.29 17.04
N SER A 633 33.39 23.12 16.38
CA SER A 633 33.59 23.50 14.97
C SER A 633 32.63 22.80 14.00
N GLY A 634 32.18 21.58 14.31
CA GLY A 634 31.20 20.83 13.54
C GLY A 634 29.83 21.51 13.54
N VAL A 635 29.41 22.04 14.70
CA VAL A 635 28.17 22.83 14.83
C VAL A 635 28.26 24.08 13.97
N ARG A 636 29.34 24.86 14.11
CA ARG A 636 29.58 26.08 13.31
C ARG A 636 29.56 25.81 11.80
N ASN A 637 30.22 24.74 11.36
CA ASN A 637 30.24 24.34 9.95
C ASN A 637 28.87 23.86 9.44
N SER A 638 28.09 23.17 10.28
CA SER A 638 26.76 22.69 9.90
C SER A 638 25.76 23.83 9.67
N ILE A 639 25.77 24.86 10.53
CA ILE A 639 24.92 26.04 10.38
C ILE A 639 25.31 26.84 9.14
N ARG A 640 26.62 27.06 8.94
CA ARG A 640 27.14 27.71 7.73
C ARG A 640 26.71 26.98 6.46
N SER A 641 26.92 25.67 6.41
CA SER A 641 26.54 24.84 5.25
C SER A 641 25.03 24.87 4.98
N ALA A 642 24.21 24.91 6.04
CA ALA A 642 22.76 25.03 5.91
C ALA A 642 22.36 26.42 5.35
N ARG A 643 22.99 27.51 5.80
CA ARG A 643 22.77 28.86 5.28
C ARG A 643 23.25 29.00 3.83
N ASP A 644 24.45 28.49 3.52
CA ASP A 644 25.02 28.48 2.16
C ASP A 644 24.13 27.73 1.18
N ARG A 645 23.46 26.66 1.62
CA ARG A 645 22.47 25.95 0.80
C ARG A 645 21.28 26.85 0.46
N LEU A 646 20.73 27.60 1.41
CA LEU A 646 19.61 28.54 1.15
C LEU A 646 20.02 29.66 0.18
N ILE A 647 21.26 30.14 0.27
CA ILE A 647 21.82 31.12 -0.67
C ILE A 647 22.02 30.51 -2.06
N THR A 648 22.57 29.29 -2.13
CA THR A 648 22.88 28.59 -3.39
C THR A 648 21.62 28.33 -4.21
N ILE A 649 20.50 27.99 -3.56
CA ILE A 649 19.21 27.81 -4.24
C ILE A 649 18.48 29.13 -4.50
N GLY A 650 19.06 30.26 -4.10
CA GLY A 650 18.50 31.60 -4.30
C GLY A 650 17.27 31.88 -3.44
N LEU A 651 17.10 31.22 -2.29
CA LEU A 651 15.99 31.48 -1.36
C LEU A 651 16.32 32.59 -0.34
N ILE A 652 17.61 32.77 -0.04
CA ILE A 652 18.11 33.87 0.80
C ILE A 652 19.12 34.68 0.01
N GLU A 653 18.90 35.99 -0.01
CA GLU A 653 19.89 36.98 -0.41
C GLU A 653 20.74 37.37 0.81
N PRO A 654 22.08 37.24 0.76
CA PRO A 654 22.96 37.64 1.86
C PRO A 654 22.81 39.12 2.22
N GLY A 655 22.78 39.42 3.51
CA GLY A 655 22.66 40.77 4.06
C GLY A 655 22.62 40.73 5.59
N SER A 656 22.50 41.89 6.22
CA SER A 656 22.29 42.00 7.68
C SER A 656 21.11 42.93 7.95
N PRO A 657 19.88 42.38 8.16
CA PRO A 657 19.54 40.95 8.13
C PRO A 657 19.47 40.40 6.69
N PRO A 658 19.58 39.07 6.50
CA PRO A 658 19.33 38.42 5.22
C PRO A 658 17.90 38.64 4.72
N ARG A 659 17.67 38.54 3.40
CA ARG A 659 16.33 38.71 2.80
C ARG A 659 15.84 37.44 2.12
N LEU A 660 14.59 37.03 2.40
CA LEU A 660 13.93 35.94 1.69
C LEU A 660 13.53 36.34 0.26
N THR A 661 13.77 35.45 -0.69
CA THR A 661 13.54 35.66 -2.13
C THR A 661 12.74 34.50 -2.75
N PRO A 662 11.42 34.38 -2.45
CA PRO A 662 10.59 33.30 -2.99
C PRO A 662 10.50 33.36 -4.52
N VAL A 663 10.33 32.19 -5.15
CA VAL A 663 10.04 32.06 -6.59
C VAL A 663 8.79 32.83 -6.97
N ARG A 664 7.71 32.71 -6.19
CA ARG A 664 6.47 33.44 -6.43
C ARG A 664 6.69 34.93 -6.18
N GLN A 665 6.66 35.72 -7.25
CA GLN A 665 6.74 37.17 -7.19
C GLN A 665 5.39 37.78 -6.78
N GLY A 666 5.40 39.02 -6.30
CA GLY A 666 4.20 39.78 -5.97
C GLY A 666 4.33 40.59 -4.68
N GLU A 667 3.31 41.40 -4.41
CA GLU A 667 3.27 42.33 -3.28
C GLU A 667 2.82 41.67 -1.96
N GLN A 668 2.30 40.44 -2.03
CA GLN A 668 1.89 39.70 -0.83
C GLN A 668 3.08 39.48 0.12
N PRO A 669 2.82 39.39 1.45
CA PRO A 669 3.86 39.09 2.44
C PRO A 669 4.69 37.89 2.03
N VAL A 670 6.01 37.96 2.27
CA VAL A 670 6.96 36.94 1.79
C VAL A 670 6.57 35.54 2.25
N GLN A 671 6.04 35.42 3.47
CA GLN A 671 5.60 34.16 4.06
C GLN A 671 4.40 33.55 3.33
N GLN A 672 3.57 34.34 2.66
CA GLN A 672 2.44 33.86 1.86
C GLN A 672 2.86 33.46 0.43
N ARG A 673 4.04 33.93 -0.01
CA ARG A 673 4.60 33.61 -1.33
C ARG A 673 5.48 32.36 -1.33
N LEU A 674 5.93 31.90 -0.16
CA LEU A 674 6.77 30.70 -0.03
C LEU A 674 6.06 29.45 -0.56
N LEU A 675 6.71 28.81 -1.54
CA LEU A 675 6.31 27.53 -2.10
C LEU A 675 6.59 26.39 -1.11
N PRO A 676 5.90 25.24 -1.24
CA PRO A 676 6.13 24.09 -0.37
C PRO A 676 7.58 23.57 -0.34
N TYR A 677 8.32 23.61 -1.45
CA TYR A 677 9.75 23.27 -1.44
C TYR A 677 10.56 24.26 -0.59
N GLU A 678 10.30 25.56 -0.76
CA GLU A 678 11.01 26.62 -0.06
C GLU A 678 10.78 26.52 1.45
N ARG A 679 9.54 26.23 1.86
CA ARG A 679 9.21 25.90 3.26
C ARG A 679 10.00 24.70 3.76
N ALA A 680 10.10 23.63 2.98
CA ALA A 680 10.88 22.45 3.35
C ALA A 680 12.39 22.75 3.49
N GLN A 681 12.95 23.64 2.67
CA GLN A 681 14.35 24.06 2.81
C GLN A 681 14.57 24.93 4.06
N LEU A 682 13.64 25.84 4.36
CA LEU A 682 13.67 26.62 5.61
C LEU A 682 13.52 25.71 6.84
N GLN A 683 12.63 24.73 6.78
CA GLN A 683 12.45 23.70 7.81
C GLN A 683 13.75 22.90 8.03
N ARG A 684 14.48 22.57 6.94
CA ARG A 684 15.81 21.93 7.04
C ARG A 684 16.82 22.83 7.75
N PHE A 685 16.88 24.12 7.43
CA PHE A 685 17.73 25.06 8.16
C PHE A 685 17.35 25.15 9.63
N ASN A 686 16.06 25.35 9.93
CA ASN A 686 15.52 25.41 11.28
C ASN A 686 15.87 24.13 12.06
N SER A 687 15.79 22.97 11.43
CA SER A 687 16.15 21.70 12.08
C SER A 687 17.61 21.67 12.58
N VAL A 688 18.54 22.27 11.84
CA VAL A 688 19.95 22.36 12.23
C VAL A 688 20.10 23.33 13.41
N VAL A 689 19.45 24.49 13.35
CA VAL A 689 19.43 25.47 14.46
C VAL A 689 18.85 24.85 15.73
N LEU A 690 17.70 24.18 15.61
CA LEU A 690 17.00 23.54 16.73
C LEU A 690 17.89 22.50 17.42
N ARG A 691 18.39 21.51 16.68
CA ARG A 691 19.14 20.39 17.26
C ARG A 691 20.55 20.77 17.74
N SER A 692 21.19 21.74 17.08
CA SER A 692 22.61 22.07 17.32
C SER A 692 22.81 23.26 18.25
N LEU A 693 21.90 24.24 18.25
CA LEU A 693 22.05 25.47 19.05
C LEU A 693 20.97 25.58 20.13
N MET A 694 19.70 25.45 19.76
CA MET A 694 18.58 25.79 20.66
C MET A 694 18.30 24.72 21.71
N PHE A 695 18.38 23.44 21.36
CA PHE A 695 18.01 22.30 22.23
C PHE A 695 19.16 21.30 22.47
N LYS A 696 20.35 21.53 21.88
CA LYS A 696 21.59 20.75 22.09
C LYS A 696 21.39 19.24 22.35
N LYS A 697 20.96 18.48 21.33
CA LYS A 697 20.69 17.02 21.37
C LYS A 697 19.48 16.54 22.18
N LEU A 698 18.68 17.41 22.82
CA LEU A 698 17.39 17.03 23.45
C LEU A 698 16.29 16.74 22.43
N VAL A 699 16.49 17.23 21.20
CA VAL A 699 15.61 17.01 20.05
C VAL A 699 16.46 16.55 18.87
N ASP A 700 15.96 15.58 18.13
CA ASP A 700 16.47 15.18 16.82
C ASP A 700 15.40 15.39 15.75
N VAL A 701 15.85 15.71 14.55
CA VAL A 701 14.98 15.93 13.39
C VAL A 701 15.57 15.18 12.22
N LYS A 702 14.80 14.23 11.69
CA LYS A 702 15.19 13.42 10.54
C LYS A 702 14.28 13.75 9.37
N PHE A 703 14.89 13.87 8.19
CA PHE A 703 14.16 13.96 6.94
C PHE A 703 14.15 12.58 6.29
N VAL A 704 12.96 12.02 6.11
CA VAL A 704 12.76 10.71 5.52
C VAL A 704 12.30 10.90 4.09
N ALA A 705 13.03 10.34 3.12
CA ALA A 705 12.61 10.41 1.72
C ALA A 705 11.29 9.68 1.51
N ASN A 706 10.38 10.29 0.76
CA ASN A 706 9.10 9.69 0.48
C ASN A 706 9.28 8.43 -0.36
N TYR A 707 8.63 7.35 0.08
CA TYR A 707 8.78 6.04 -0.51
C TYR A 707 7.91 5.93 -1.75
N VAL A 708 8.54 5.57 -2.86
CA VAL A 708 7.88 5.11 -4.07
C VAL A 708 8.49 3.76 -4.45
N ASP A 709 7.66 2.81 -4.90
CA ASP A 709 8.17 1.51 -5.34
C ASP A 709 9.15 1.71 -6.51
N PRO A 710 10.39 1.19 -6.42
CA PRO A 710 11.39 1.35 -7.49
C PRO A 710 11.03 0.70 -8.84
N MET A 711 9.96 -0.12 -8.88
CA MET A 711 9.37 -0.63 -10.12
C MET A 711 8.38 0.35 -10.75
N ILE A 712 7.81 1.26 -9.96
CA ILE A 712 6.91 2.30 -10.45
C ILE A 712 7.75 3.46 -10.96
N ALA A 713 8.55 4.10 -10.10
CA ALA A 713 9.29 5.30 -10.49
C ALA A 713 10.77 5.21 -10.12
N SER A 714 11.57 5.92 -10.90
CA SER A 714 13.00 6.06 -10.65
C SER A 714 13.27 7.31 -9.82
N HIS A 715 14.18 7.19 -8.86
CA HIS A 715 14.51 8.29 -7.96
C HIS A 715 15.17 9.42 -8.74
N ARG A 716 14.64 10.63 -8.62
CA ARG A 716 15.18 11.84 -9.25
C ARG A 716 15.76 12.73 -8.15
N THR A 717 16.80 13.51 -8.49
CA THR A 717 17.57 14.29 -7.50
C THR A 717 17.64 15.76 -7.87
N TRP A 718 16.58 16.30 -8.45
CA TRP A 718 16.52 17.69 -8.87
C TRP A 718 15.17 18.32 -8.54
N ARG A 719 15.11 19.64 -8.69
CA ARG A 719 13.90 20.47 -8.65
C ARG A 719 13.79 21.23 -9.96
N ASP A 720 12.59 21.40 -10.48
CA ASP A 720 12.31 22.21 -11.67
C ASP A 720 11.42 23.40 -11.31
N VAL A 721 11.78 24.59 -11.78
CA VAL A 721 11.01 25.84 -11.62
C VAL A 721 10.64 26.37 -13.01
N TYR A 722 9.34 26.47 -13.29
CA TYR A 722 8.80 26.76 -14.62
C TYR A 722 8.61 28.25 -14.86
N ARG A 723 8.90 28.69 -16.08
CA ARG A 723 8.78 30.09 -16.52
C ARG A 723 7.85 30.22 -17.71
N TYR A 724 7.20 31.38 -17.78
CA TYR A 724 6.16 31.63 -18.76
C TYR A 724 6.08 33.10 -19.15
N THR A 725 5.50 33.35 -20.32
CA THR A 725 5.12 34.69 -20.75
C THR A 725 3.95 35.23 -19.91
N PRO A 726 3.71 36.56 -19.92
CA PRO A 726 2.51 37.15 -19.34
C PRO A 726 1.20 36.57 -19.91
N GLN A 727 1.23 36.09 -21.16
CA GLN A 727 0.10 35.45 -21.84
C GLN A 727 -0.06 33.97 -21.48
N GLY A 728 0.78 33.43 -20.60
CA GLY A 728 0.68 32.06 -20.09
C GLY A 728 1.41 31.00 -20.92
N GLN A 729 2.12 31.37 -21.99
CA GLN A 729 2.89 30.40 -22.79
C GLN A 729 4.16 29.97 -22.06
N ARG A 730 4.47 28.66 -22.06
CA ARG A 730 5.65 28.11 -21.40
C ARG A 730 6.92 28.54 -22.14
N LEU A 731 7.83 29.20 -21.42
CA LEU A 731 9.17 29.56 -21.91
C LEU A 731 10.16 28.41 -21.73
N GLY A 732 9.97 27.64 -20.66
CA GLY A 732 10.88 26.58 -20.24
C GLY A 732 10.95 26.45 -18.73
N TRP A 733 12.03 25.90 -18.20
CA TRP A 733 12.26 25.78 -16.75
C TRP A 733 13.74 25.87 -16.38
N THR A 734 14.02 26.28 -15.14
CA THR A 734 15.33 26.10 -14.52
C THR A 734 15.31 24.79 -13.75
N ARG A 735 16.29 23.93 -13.99
CA ARG A 735 16.56 22.74 -13.19
C ARG A 735 17.65 22.99 -12.17
N TYR A 736 17.38 22.67 -10.92
CA TYR A 736 18.33 22.70 -9.80
C TYR A 736 18.73 21.26 -9.47
N PRO A 737 19.87 20.76 -9.99
CA PRO A 737 20.35 19.43 -9.63
C PRO A 737 20.83 19.39 -8.17
N SER A 738 20.87 18.20 -7.58
CA SER A 738 21.44 17.98 -6.23
C SER A 738 22.92 18.36 -6.12
N SER A 739 23.62 18.43 -7.25
CA SER A 739 25.01 18.84 -7.36
C SER A 739 25.25 19.59 -8.68
N GLY A 740 26.08 20.63 -8.62
CA GLY A 740 26.38 21.50 -9.76
C GLY A 740 25.49 22.74 -9.84
N ALA A 741 25.72 23.55 -10.87
CA ALA A 741 24.99 24.80 -11.08
C ALA A 741 23.59 24.54 -11.68
N PRO A 742 22.63 25.46 -11.48
CA PRO A 742 21.35 25.43 -12.16
C PRO A 742 21.49 25.38 -13.68
N GLN A 743 20.54 24.74 -14.34
CA GLN A 743 20.54 24.53 -15.79
C GLN A 743 19.24 25.02 -16.41
N GLU A 744 19.35 25.69 -17.55
CA GLU A 744 18.20 26.24 -18.25
C GLU A 744 17.69 25.30 -19.33
N PHE A 745 16.37 25.17 -19.42
CA PHE A 745 15.67 24.35 -20.41
C PHE A 745 14.67 25.20 -21.20
N THR A 746 14.54 24.85 -22.48
CA THR A 746 13.55 25.40 -23.42
C THR A 746 12.18 24.76 -23.21
N ALA A 747 11.12 25.35 -23.78
CA ALA A 747 9.76 24.78 -23.75
C ALA A 747 9.66 23.39 -24.43
N ASP A 748 10.61 23.05 -25.29
CA ASP A 748 10.76 21.79 -26.00
C ASP A 748 11.60 20.75 -25.23
N GLY A 749 12.09 21.07 -24.03
CA GLY A 749 12.88 20.17 -23.18
C GLY A 749 14.36 20.03 -23.56
N ALA A 750 14.87 20.88 -24.45
CA ALA A 750 16.30 20.97 -24.72
C ALA A 750 17.01 21.90 -23.71
N ARG A 751 18.18 21.49 -23.23
CA ARG A 751 19.05 22.28 -22.35
C ARG A 751 19.69 23.43 -23.14
N VAL A 752 19.54 24.65 -22.65
CA VAL A 752 20.08 25.87 -23.27
C VAL A 752 21.61 25.86 -23.21
N LEU A 753 22.24 26.14 -24.35
CA LEU A 753 23.70 26.27 -24.51
C LEU A 753 24.13 27.73 -24.70
N ALA A 754 23.29 28.54 -25.35
CA ALA A 754 23.54 29.96 -25.58
C ALA A 754 22.22 30.75 -25.64
N THR A 755 22.28 32.02 -25.25
CA THR A 755 21.17 32.98 -25.29
C THR A 755 21.54 34.20 -26.12
N ASP A 756 20.53 34.98 -26.54
CA ASP A 756 20.72 36.33 -27.07
C ASP A 756 20.77 37.40 -25.97
N LYS A 757 20.81 38.68 -26.35
CA LYS A 757 20.86 39.81 -25.40
C LYS A 757 19.57 40.03 -24.59
N LEU A 758 18.51 39.32 -24.91
CA LEU A 758 17.22 39.35 -24.21
C LEU A 758 17.02 38.07 -23.37
N ASP A 759 18.10 37.31 -23.14
CA ASP A 759 18.12 36.02 -22.43
C ASP A 759 17.24 34.93 -23.09
N ARG A 760 17.00 35.04 -24.40
CA ARG A 760 16.24 34.03 -25.15
C ARG A 760 17.17 32.97 -25.72
N PRO A 761 16.84 31.67 -25.66
CA PRO A 761 17.68 30.60 -26.18
C PRO A 761 17.98 30.76 -27.68
N THR A 762 19.24 30.76 -28.10
CA THR A 762 19.61 30.72 -29.53
C THR A 762 20.10 29.35 -29.95
N ARG A 763 20.67 28.60 -29.01
CA ARG A 763 21.17 27.24 -29.21
C ARG A 763 20.86 26.40 -27.98
N ALA A 764 20.30 25.21 -28.18
CA ALA A 764 20.00 24.25 -27.10
C ALA A 764 20.34 22.82 -27.54
N ARG A 765 20.52 21.90 -26.59
CA ARG A 765 20.82 20.48 -26.83
C ARG A 765 19.77 19.60 -26.20
N THR A 766 19.32 18.59 -26.94
CA THR A 766 18.43 17.55 -26.43
C THR A 766 19.05 16.83 -25.24
N VAL A 767 18.20 16.21 -24.42
CA VAL A 767 18.60 15.52 -23.20
C VAL A 767 17.96 14.14 -23.18
N LYS A 768 18.73 13.14 -22.75
CA LYS A 768 18.28 11.78 -22.51
C LYS A 768 18.22 11.54 -21.00
N TYR A 769 17.21 10.81 -20.55
CA TYR A 769 17.04 10.42 -19.15
C TYR A 769 17.26 8.93 -19.03
N GLU A 770 18.33 8.55 -18.34
CA GLU A 770 18.78 7.17 -18.23
C GLU A 770 18.96 6.77 -16.77
N LEU A 771 18.96 5.47 -16.50
CA LEU A 771 19.29 4.98 -15.17
C LEU A 771 20.80 5.00 -14.97
N ALA A 772 21.25 5.53 -13.83
CA ALA A 772 22.66 5.48 -13.46
C ALA A 772 23.18 4.03 -13.48
N PRO A 773 24.43 3.80 -13.94
CA PRO A 773 25.07 2.49 -13.86
C PRO A 773 25.05 1.96 -12.43
N VAL A 774 24.48 0.77 -12.25
CA VAL A 774 24.08 0.24 -10.94
C VAL A 774 25.30 -0.19 -10.12
N LYS A 775 25.61 0.48 -9.00
CA LYS A 775 26.36 -0.14 -7.88
C LYS A 775 25.45 -0.84 -6.86
N SER A 776 24.17 -0.43 -6.78
CA SER A 776 23.16 -1.05 -5.93
C SER A 776 21.77 -0.98 -6.56
N PRO A 777 20.99 -2.08 -6.57
CA PRO A 777 19.61 -2.10 -7.09
C PRO A 777 18.65 -1.17 -6.33
N ALA A 778 19.05 -0.65 -5.17
CA ALA A 778 18.18 0.00 -4.20
C ALA A 778 17.70 1.40 -4.56
N ARG A 779 18.47 2.12 -5.38
CA ARG A 779 18.12 3.45 -5.86
C ARG A 779 18.54 3.57 -7.30
N ARG A 780 17.66 3.08 -8.19
CA ARG A 780 17.72 3.39 -9.63
C ARG A 780 17.53 4.89 -9.77
N THR A 781 18.65 5.60 -9.73
CA THR A 781 18.67 7.06 -9.81
C THR A 781 18.62 7.43 -11.27
N MET A 782 17.66 8.26 -11.65
CA MET A 782 17.61 8.82 -12.98
C MET A 782 18.75 9.84 -13.11
N VAL A 783 19.51 9.73 -14.19
CA VAL A 783 20.56 10.67 -14.56
C VAL A 783 20.21 11.33 -15.87
N GLN A 784 20.70 12.56 -15.99
CA GLN A 784 20.50 13.40 -17.15
C GLN A 784 21.74 13.33 -18.03
N GLU A 785 21.60 12.77 -19.23
CA GLU A 785 22.67 12.67 -20.22
C GLU A 785 22.42 13.62 -21.39
N GLN A 786 23.49 14.12 -22.00
CA GLN A 786 23.32 14.97 -23.18
C GLN A 786 22.93 14.13 -24.39
N GLY A 787 21.86 14.54 -25.07
CA GLY A 787 21.45 13.97 -26.35
C GLY A 787 22.36 14.38 -27.50
N ASP A 788 22.04 13.83 -28.67
CA ASP A 788 22.79 13.95 -29.92
C ASP A 788 22.31 15.12 -30.80
N GLN A 789 21.12 15.69 -30.54
CA GLN A 789 20.60 16.80 -31.34
C GLN A 789 20.85 18.17 -30.70
N ILE A 790 21.26 19.13 -31.52
CA ILE A 790 21.36 20.56 -31.23
C ILE A 790 20.26 21.29 -32.01
N PHE A 791 19.50 22.13 -31.31
CA PHE A 791 18.46 22.98 -31.87
C PHE A 791 18.96 24.42 -31.95
N GLU A 792 18.71 25.06 -33.09
CA GLU A 792 18.92 26.51 -33.27
C GLU A 792 17.56 27.20 -33.34
N TYR A 793 17.39 28.29 -32.60
CA TYR A 793 16.12 29.00 -32.47
C TYR A 793 16.16 30.34 -33.20
N THR A 794 15.02 30.67 -33.82
CA THR A 794 14.76 31.98 -34.43
C THR A 794 13.51 32.59 -33.82
N TYR A 795 13.44 33.92 -33.85
CA TYR A 795 12.37 34.71 -33.23
C TYR A 795 11.85 35.73 -34.24
N ASP A 796 10.53 35.88 -34.30
CA ASP A 796 9.87 36.78 -35.26
C ASP A 796 10.01 38.27 -34.87
N GLY A 797 10.46 38.56 -33.64
CA GLY A 797 10.78 39.91 -33.18
C GLY A 797 11.11 39.97 -31.68
N PRO A 798 11.31 41.15 -31.09
CA PRO A 798 11.64 41.29 -29.67
C PRO A 798 10.54 40.85 -28.70
N LYS A 799 9.28 40.81 -29.15
CA LYS A 799 8.12 40.37 -28.35
C LYS A 799 7.89 38.86 -28.41
N ASP A 800 8.51 38.17 -29.37
CA ASP A 800 8.49 36.72 -29.44
C ASP A 800 9.52 36.17 -28.44
N ALA A 801 9.04 35.67 -27.31
CA ALA A 801 9.87 35.14 -26.23
C ALA A 801 10.04 33.61 -26.30
N VAL A 802 9.22 32.92 -27.10
CA VAL A 802 9.24 31.45 -27.21
C VAL A 802 10.10 31.03 -28.40
N GLY A 803 9.95 31.73 -29.54
CA GLY A 803 10.64 31.41 -30.77
C GLY A 803 10.21 30.08 -31.38
N ARG A 804 10.95 29.66 -32.41
CA ARG A 804 10.77 28.35 -33.06
C ARG A 804 12.10 27.73 -33.44
N ILE A 805 12.15 26.40 -33.43
CA ILE A 805 13.29 25.64 -33.92
C ILE A 805 13.42 25.88 -35.43
N SER A 806 14.50 26.53 -35.83
CA SER A 806 14.84 26.85 -37.23
C SER A 806 15.69 25.76 -37.88
N ASN A 807 16.50 25.05 -37.07
CA ASN A 807 17.42 24.03 -37.54
C ASN A 807 17.63 22.95 -36.47
N ARG A 808 17.87 21.72 -36.92
CA ARG A 808 18.22 20.56 -36.08
C ARG A 808 19.49 19.93 -36.63
N GLN A 809 20.56 19.97 -35.85
CA GLN A 809 21.85 19.38 -36.20
C GLN A 809 22.11 18.17 -35.30
N THR A 810 22.49 17.04 -35.89
CA THR A 810 23.01 15.90 -35.15
C THR A 810 24.50 16.12 -34.88
N ASP A 811 24.94 15.98 -33.64
CA ASP A 811 26.34 16.04 -33.23
C ASP A 811 26.97 14.65 -33.47
N PRO A 812 27.78 14.48 -34.52
CA PRO A 812 28.34 13.17 -34.88
C PRO A 812 29.33 12.63 -33.85
N SER A 813 29.74 13.44 -32.86
CA SER A 813 30.60 12.98 -31.76
C SER A 813 29.85 12.18 -30.68
N ARG A 814 28.51 12.06 -30.77
CA ARG A 814 27.70 11.28 -29.85
C ARG A 814 26.82 10.26 -30.62
N PRO A 815 26.77 9.00 -30.16
CA PRO A 815 25.98 7.93 -30.79
C PRO A 815 24.48 8.03 -30.54
#